data_AF-A0A1J1IFF3-F1
#
_entry.id   AF-A0A1J1IFF3-F1
#
_cell.length_a   1.000
_cell.length_b   1.000
_cell.length_c   1.000
_cell.angle_alpha   90.00
_cell.angle_beta   90.00
_cell.angle_gamma   90.00
#
_symmetry.space_group_name_H-M   'P 1'
#
loop_
_entity.id
_entity.type
_entity.pdbx_description
1 polymer ?
#
loop_
_entity_poly.entity_id
_entity_poly.type
_entity_poly.pdbx_seq_one_letter_code
_entity_poly.pdbx_strand_id
1 'polypeptide(L)'
;MKFISVLVVFMCAAYAKGDKDMMMKIIETCKGVTGASDADIARFITHAPPETNEQKCLFACFLTSLNVIKDGKPVEESFIEMIKTVTGGDAEKMKIAADVFAKCSGLVAGKDPCDDAVNFVEFSVVETVYGPLKGRKLKSVLNTEYLSFRGIPYMKPPLGKLRFREAHTPNNWKDPFDATEEGPSYCAVNFMTGEKEGQENAGTINVYTRNTKPEKLYPVMIWVHGGGFNKGSSQTDLYQPDYLLEKNVVFVSFNYRLGAFGFLSFDDPKLEVPGNVGLKDQVLALKWVKENIEKFGGDPKQCTIFGESAGGACVHYLTITKQTEGLFQRAIIMSGSVMNKTWSFANRDKRAERLARILGWKGKSGKDREVLEFLENVPAFELVDASETLMSDEDIFGYGKLVPFSPVIEPYETENCVIDKEPLEMAREAWTNKIDVVIMGASFEGLLRNHVDEVKVAEFLKNPSFFAPLTDLGLKSNEDKAIELGTKIKQLYYEEGLEPSKETHEQYLRFCSDFHFWHGLHRLVQSRNAFASGKTYLLRFDVDAKFNMFKALKKAEKFKGACHADDLFYLFATKYNDKPAVDSKEYETIMRIVGMFTSFAIKGDVNCKEVGDVEIKPYDGSYPPKCFNITENEVKEIDHPDGDKFLIWDIVYETQEIHSGSEYDMVEKLFGDITSKCKGIENATDEDVAFMFVEDDSWPETYQGKCFIDCFFEEIGIFKNHKFHKRGFLTTVLMIADIDDDESVEIEKLGDMIKTINKECGATTHADRCENALDFAKCCYHIFEHEFNDDSNEVDAVKE
;
A
#
# COMPACT_ATOMS: atom_id res chain seq x y z
N MET A 1 -11.82 32.30 4.12
CA MET A 1 -11.67 33.32 5.18
C MET A 1 -11.22 34.72 4.72
N LYS A 2 -10.97 35.01 3.43
CA LYS A 2 -10.37 36.31 3.04
C LYS A 2 -11.37 37.46 2.75
N PHE A 3 -12.65 37.22 2.44
CA PHE A 3 -13.58 38.31 2.11
C PHE A 3 -14.25 38.91 3.35
N ILE A 4 -14.91 38.08 4.18
CA ILE A 4 -15.62 38.53 5.39
C ILE A 4 -14.65 39.13 6.40
N SER A 5 -13.49 38.51 6.66
CA SER A 5 -12.53 39.05 7.64
C SER A 5 -11.91 40.37 7.17
N VAL A 6 -11.71 40.55 5.87
CA VAL A 6 -11.21 41.81 5.29
C VAL A 6 -12.29 42.89 5.31
N LEU A 7 -13.54 42.55 4.94
CA LEU A 7 -14.70 43.45 5.07
C LEU A 7 -14.96 43.86 6.51
N VAL A 8 -14.87 42.92 7.46
CA VAL A 8 -14.99 43.20 8.89
C VAL A 8 -13.89 44.19 9.30
N VAL A 9 -12.62 43.93 8.99
CA VAL A 9 -11.51 44.85 9.31
C VAL A 9 -11.66 46.23 8.65
N PHE A 10 -12.16 46.31 7.41
CA PHE A 10 -12.42 47.57 6.72
C PHE A 10 -13.64 48.32 7.30
N MET A 11 -14.69 47.59 7.70
CA MET A 11 -15.84 48.16 8.43
C MET A 11 -15.44 48.61 9.83
N CYS A 12 -14.52 47.92 10.52
CA CYS A 12 -13.92 48.36 11.78
C CYS A 12 -13.25 49.73 11.62
N ALA A 13 -12.53 49.93 10.50
CA ALA A 13 -11.86 51.19 10.21
C ALA A 13 -12.83 52.29 9.75
N ALA A 14 -13.96 51.94 9.12
CA ALA A 14 -15.07 52.86 8.83
C ALA A 14 -15.79 53.33 10.10
N TYR A 15 -16.09 52.41 11.02
CA TYR A 15 -16.72 52.68 12.32
C TYR A 15 -15.84 53.56 13.22
N ALA A 16 -14.51 53.45 13.09
CA ALA A 16 -13.56 54.28 13.82
C ALA A 16 -13.38 55.70 13.26
N LYS A 17 -13.73 55.96 11.98
CA LYS A 17 -13.51 57.25 11.29
C LYS A 17 -14.76 57.97 10.79
N GLY A 18 -15.91 57.32 10.71
CA GLY A 18 -17.16 57.83 10.11
C GLY A 18 -18.33 57.86 11.08
N ASP A 19 -19.29 58.73 10.77
CA ASP A 19 -20.45 59.12 11.57
C ASP A 19 -21.20 57.93 12.21
N LYS A 20 -20.90 57.66 13.49
CA LYS A 20 -21.44 56.51 14.26
C LYS A 20 -22.97 56.50 14.29
N ASP A 21 -23.59 57.67 14.21
CA ASP A 21 -25.04 57.83 14.26
C ASP A 21 -25.71 57.29 12.99
N MET A 22 -25.08 57.47 11.83
CA MET A 22 -25.57 56.89 10.56
C MET A 22 -25.47 55.36 10.58
N MET A 23 -24.35 54.82 11.05
CA MET A 23 -24.09 53.37 11.11
C MET A 23 -25.05 52.68 12.08
N MET A 24 -25.24 53.23 13.28
CA MET A 24 -26.18 52.70 14.26
C MET A 24 -27.63 52.77 13.77
N LYS A 25 -27.99 53.80 13.01
CA LYS A 25 -29.33 53.91 12.40
C LYS A 25 -29.59 52.81 11.37
N ILE A 26 -28.58 52.45 10.57
CA ILE A 26 -28.68 51.34 9.61
C ILE A 26 -28.76 49.99 10.35
N ILE A 27 -27.94 49.79 11.39
CA ILE A 27 -27.93 48.56 12.20
C ILE A 27 -29.29 48.37 12.88
N GLU A 28 -29.87 49.41 13.49
CA GLU A 28 -31.20 49.34 14.11
C GLU A 28 -32.32 49.12 13.07
N THR A 29 -32.18 49.68 11.87
CA THR A 29 -33.12 49.40 10.78
C THR A 29 -33.03 47.93 10.37
N CYS A 30 -31.82 47.41 10.18
CA CYS A 30 -31.60 46.01 9.80
C CYS A 30 -32.01 45.03 10.88
N LYS A 31 -31.81 45.36 12.16
CA LYS A 31 -32.34 44.59 13.30
C LYS A 31 -33.84 44.35 13.19
N GLY A 32 -34.60 45.41 12.88
CA GLY A 32 -36.05 45.33 12.71
C GLY A 32 -36.49 44.48 11.51
N VAL A 33 -35.62 44.32 10.51
CA VAL A 33 -35.88 43.54 9.29
C VAL A 33 -35.46 42.07 9.45
N THR A 34 -34.38 41.80 10.19
CA THR A 34 -33.77 40.46 10.26
C THR A 34 -34.12 39.68 11.52
N GLY A 35 -34.75 40.33 12.51
CA GLY A 35 -35.07 39.71 13.79
C GLY A 35 -33.86 39.53 14.71
N ALA A 36 -32.72 40.17 14.39
CA ALA A 36 -31.51 40.10 15.21
C ALA A 36 -31.74 40.65 16.63
N SER A 37 -31.14 40.00 17.62
CA SER A 37 -31.20 40.41 19.02
C SER A 37 -30.19 41.53 19.34
N ASP A 38 -30.35 42.17 20.49
CA ASP A 38 -29.34 43.12 21.01
C ASP A 38 -27.97 42.47 21.23
N ALA A 39 -27.94 41.17 21.53
CA ALA A 39 -26.70 40.41 21.65
C ALA A 39 -26.01 40.21 20.28
N ASP A 40 -26.79 40.01 19.22
CA ASP A 40 -26.29 39.91 17.85
C ASP A 40 -25.70 41.23 17.37
N ILE A 41 -26.33 42.35 17.75
CA ILE A 41 -25.80 43.70 17.50
C ILE A 41 -24.54 43.95 18.32
N ALA A 42 -24.54 43.63 19.61
CA ALA A 42 -23.35 43.78 20.44
C ALA A 42 -22.19 42.97 19.84
N ARG A 43 -22.46 41.76 19.36
CA ARG A 43 -21.49 40.92 18.67
C ARG A 43 -20.99 41.53 17.36
N PHE A 44 -21.91 42.03 16.53
CA PHE A 44 -21.62 42.75 15.28
C PHE A 44 -20.73 43.98 15.53
N ILE A 45 -21.03 44.76 16.58
CA ILE A 45 -20.26 45.95 17.00
C ILE A 45 -18.91 45.58 17.61
N THR A 46 -18.80 44.42 18.29
CA THR A 46 -17.52 43.91 18.82
C THR A 46 -16.66 43.21 17.78
N HIS A 47 -17.09 43.22 16.51
CA HIS A 47 -16.32 42.73 15.36
C HIS A 47 -16.09 41.21 15.36
N ALA A 48 -16.99 40.45 15.98
CA ALA A 48 -16.93 38.99 15.97
C ALA A 48 -17.68 38.41 14.74
N PRO A 49 -17.19 37.31 14.14
CA PRO A 49 -17.86 36.68 12.99
C PRO A 49 -19.30 36.25 13.32
N PRO A 50 -20.23 36.30 12.34
CA PRO A 50 -21.60 35.86 12.52
C PRO A 50 -21.68 34.32 12.62
N GLU A 51 -22.41 33.83 13.62
CA GLU A 51 -22.61 32.42 13.95
C GLU A 51 -24.05 31.97 13.71
N THR A 52 -25.05 32.85 13.92
CA THR A 52 -26.48 32.55 13.73
C THR A 52 -27.00 33.06 12.39
N ASN A 53 -28.16 32.55 11.95
CA ASN A 53 -28.79 33.01 10.71
C ASN A 53 -29.21 34.48 10.82
N GLU A 54 -29.68 34.90 11.99
CA GLU A 54 -30.07 36.29 12.28
C GLU A 54 -28.86 37.24 12.22
N GLN A 55 -27.68 36.80 12.70
CA GLN A 55 -26.42 37.56 12.59
C GLN A 55 -25.94 37.65 11.13
N LYS A 56 -26.06 36.57 10.36
CA LYS A 56 -25.72 36.55 8.94
C LYS A 56 -26.65 37.46 8.13
N CYS A 57 -27.95 37.41 8.41
CA CYS A 57 -28.96 38.28 7.80
C CYS A 57 -28.74 39.75 8.18
N LEU A 58 -28.39 40.04 9.44
CA LEU A 58 -28.04 41.38 9.91
C LEU A 58 -26.84 41.94 9.12
N PHE A 59 -25.83 41.11 8.89
CA PHE A 59 -24.64 41.47 8.12
C PHE A 59 -24.96 41.73 6.63
N ALA A 60 -25.77 40.87 6.01
CA ALA A 60 -26.20 41.05 4.63
C ALA A 60 -27.04 42.33 4.45
N CYS A 61 -28.04 42.54 5.31
CA CYS A 61 -28.87 43.75 5.31
C CYS A 61 -28.02 45.03 5.44
N PHE A 62 -27.03 45.00 6.34
CA PHE A 62 -26.13 46.13 6.56
C PHE A 62 -25.33 46.48 5.29
N LEU A 63 -24.74 45.48 4.63
CA LEU A 63 -23.97 45.70 3.39
C LEU A 63 -24.83 46.15 2.22
N THR A 64 -26.05 45.63 2.09
CA THR A 64 -27.01 46.09 1.08
C THR A 64 -27.46 47.53 1.34
N SER A 65 -27.66 47.91 2.61
CA SER A 65 -28.02 49.28 2.98
C SER A 65 -26.93 50.31 2.71
N LEU A 66 -25.66 49.87 2.67
CA LEU A 66 -24.51 50.66 2.24
C LEU A 66 -24.27 50.61 0.72
N ASN A 67 -25.13 49.92 -0.04
CA ASN A 67 -25.01 49.70 -1.48
C ASN A 67 -23.68 49.01 -1.88
N VAL A 68 -23.02 48.33 -0.94
CA VAL A 68 -21.78 47.56 -1.17
C VAL A 68 -22.09 46.24 -1.87
N ILE A 69 -23.29 45.70 -1.62
CA ILE A 69 -23.83 44.52 -2.31
C ILE A 69 -25.17 44.89 -2.93
N LYS A 70 -25.35 44.59 -4.22
CA LYS A 70 -26.60 44.75 -4.96
C LYS A 70 -26.86 43.48 -5.78
N ASP A 71 -28.07 42.94 -5.68
CA ASP A 71 -28.47 41.69 -6.37
C ASP A 71 -27.47 40.53 -6.13
N GLY A 72 -27.02 40.39 -4.88
CA GLY A 72 -26.06 39.35 -4.46
C GLY A 72 -24.61 39.58 -4.94
N LYS A 73 -24.33 40.68 -5.66
CA LYS A 73 -23.01 40.98 -6.20
C LYS A 73 -22.36 42.18 -5.52
N PRO A 74 -21.04 42.16 -5.29
CA PRO A 74 -20.30 43.34 -4.86
C PRO A 74 -20.41 44.46 -5.91
N VAL A 75 -20.72 45.69 -5.48
CA VAL A 75 -20.73 46.87 -6.35
C VAL A 75 -19.36 47.53 -6.27
N GLU A 76 -18.59 47.45 -7.35
CA GLU A 76 -17.18 47.88 -7.40
C GLU A 76 -17.01 49.36 -7.02
N GLU A 77 -17.82 50.24 -7.60
CA GLU A 77 -17.74 51.68 -7.37
C GLU A 77 -18.02 52.05 -5.91
N SER A 78 -19.07 51.48 -5.32
CA SER A 78 -19.42 51.69 -3.91
C SER A 78 -18.40 51.05 -2.96
N PHE A 79 -17.82 49.90 -3.33
CA PHE A 79 -16.74 49.27 -2.58
C PHE A 79 -15.46 50.13 -2.59
N ILE A 80 -15.06 50.63 -3.76
CA ILE A 80 -13.90 51.51 -3.93
C ILE A 80 -14.10 52.83 -3.18
N GLU A 81 -15.29 53.43 -3.26
CA GLU A 81 -15.62 54.67 -2.54
C GLU A 81 -15.59 54.47 -1.02
N MET A 82 -16.12 53.35 -0.52
CA MET A 82 -16.04 52.98 0.89
C MET A 82 -14.58 52.81 1.33
N ILE A 83 -13.77 52.05 0.58
CA ILE A 83 -12.36 51.82 0.93
C ILE A 83 -11.57 53.13 0.87
N LYS A 84 -11.82 53.99 -0.11
CA LYS A 84 -11.20 55.32 -0.23
C LYS A 84 -11.51 56.18 0.98
N THR A 85 -12.77 56.19 1.42
CA THR A 85 -13.22 56.89 2.63
C THR A 85 -12.49 56.40 3.88
N VAL A 86 -12.32 55.08 4.01
CA VAL A 86 -11.71 54.44 5.20
C VAL A 86 -10.19 54.60 5.26
N THR A 87 -9.53 54.35 4.13
CA THR A 87 -8.07 54.39 4.01
C THR A 87 -7.52 55.81 3.90
N GLY A 88 -8.38 56.80 3.61
CA GLY A 88 -7.96 58.16 3.27
C GLY A 88 -7.31 58.24 1.88
N GLY A 89 -7.53 57.24 1.02
CA GLY A 89 -6.96 57.18 -0.32
C GLY A 89 -5.51 56.66 -0.39
N ASP A 90 -5.05 55.93 0.62
CA ASP A 90 -3.71 55.32 0.65
C ASP A 90 -3.52 54.32 -0.51
N ALA A 91 -2.54 54.59 -1.39
CA ALA A 91 -2.39 53.88 -2.65
C ALA A 91 -2.06 52.38 -2.50
N GLU A 92 -1.33 52.00 -1.46
CA GLU A 92 -0.95 50.61 -1.21
C GLU A 92 -2.14 49.79 -0.67
N LYS A 93 -2.92 50.38 0.23
CA LYS A 93 -4.17 49.77 0.74
C LYS A 93 -5.27 49.71 -0.32
N MET A 94 -5.36 50.71 -1.18
CA MET A 94 -6.28 50.71 -2.33
C MET A 94 -5.94 49.58 -3.31
N LYS A 95 -4.65 49.30 -3.54
CA LYS A 95 -4.19 48.19 -4.38
C LYS A 95 -4.55 46.82 -3.79
N ILE A 96 -4.31 46.62 -2.49
CA ILE A 96 -4.69 45.38 -1.78
C ILE A 96 -6.21 45.16 -1.84
N ALA A 97 -7.00 46.22 -1.64
CA ALA A 97 -8.46 46.13 -1.71
C ALA A 97 -8.96 45.80 -3.12
N ALA A 98 -8.36 46.37 -4.17
CA ALA A 98 -8.68 46.05 -5.56
C ALA A 98 -8.35 44.59 -5.91
N ASP A 99 -7.20 44.07 -5.47
CA ASP A 99 -6.81 42.67 -5.68
C ASP A 99 -7.74 41.68 -4.95
N VAL A 100 -8.28 42.08 -3.80
CA VAL A 100 -9.31 41.31 -3.07
C VAL A 100 -10.64 41.35 -3.82
N PHE A 101 -11.06 42.52 -4.31
CA PHE A 101 -12.30 42.67 -5.07
C PHE A 101 -12.29 41.83 -6.37
N ALA A 102 -11.21 41.90 -7.15
CA ALA A 102 -11.06 41.17 -8.41
C ALA A 102 -11.12 39.64 -8.24
N LYS A 103 -10.72 39.11 -7.08
CA LYS A 103 -10.84 37.68 -6.76
C LYS A 103 -12.25 37.25 -6.36
N CYS A 104 -13.10 38.20 -5.96
CA CYS A 104 -14.44 37.93 -5.46
C CYS A 104 -15.55 38.27 -6.46
N SER A 105 -15.30 39.13 -7.45
CA SER A 105 -16.27 39.57 -8.47
C SER A 105 -16.72 38.47 -9.45
N GLY A 106 -16.01 37.33 -9.51
CA GLY A 106 -16.33 36.19 -10.37
C GLY A 106 -17.35 35.19 -9.81
N LEU A 107 -17.89 35.41 -8.62
CA LEU A 107 -18.82 34.49 -7.95
C LEU A 107 -20.28 34.82 -8.32
N VAL A 108 -21.04 33.81 -8.77
CA VAL A 108 -22.47 33.98 -9.11
C VAL A 108 -23.31 33.72 -7.87
N ALA A 109 -24.14 34.70 -7.51
CA ALA A 109 -25.08 34.64 -6.39
C ALA A 109 -26.41 33.96 -6.78
N GLY A 110 -27.03 33.30 -5.80
CA GLY A 110 -28.40 32.79 -5.83
C GLY A 110 -29.45 33.88 -5.68
N LYS A 111 -30.70 33.49 -5.40
CA LYS A 111 -31.88 34.39 -5.40
C LYS A 111 -32.24 34.95 -4.02
N ASP A 112 -31.64 34.46 -2.95
CA ASP A 112 -31.90 34.91 -1.58
C ASP A 112 -30.63 35.59 -1.01
N PRO A 113 -30.67 36.91 -0.73
CA PRO A 113 -29.55 37.63 -0.13
C PRO A 113 -29.06 37.05 1.21
N CYS A 114 -29.89 36.30 1.92
CA CYS A 114 -29.54 35.60 3.15
C CYS A 114 -28.76 34.31 2.88
N ASP A 115 -29.12 33.57 1.82
CA ASP A 115 -28.41 32.35 1.39
C ASP A 115 -27.07 32.66 0.69
N ASP A 116 -26.96 33.84 0.06
CA ASP A 116 -25.72 34.27 -0.60
C ASP A 116 -24.57 34.57 0.38
N ALA A 117 -24.90 34.93 1.63
CA ALA A 117 -23.94 35.00 2.72
C ALA A 117 -23.54 33.61 3.26
N VAL A 118 -24.36 32.57 3.00
CA VAL A 118 -24.22 31.20 3.51
C VAL A 118 -23.40 30.29 2.58
N ASN A 119 -23.15 30.69 1.33
CA ASN A 119 -22.17 30.01 0.45
C ASN A 119 -20.71 30.09 0.97
N PHE A 120 -20.46 30.69 2.12
CA PHE A 120 -19.17 30.74 2.80
C PHE A 120 -19.15 29.83 4.05
N VAL A 121 -18.90 28.54 3.80
CA VAL A 121 -18.48 27.47 4.75
C VAL A 121 -19.56 26.98 5.73
N GLU A 122 -20.32 25.96 5.33
CA GLU A 122 -21.04 25.10 6.28
C GLU A 122 -20.01 24.32 7.12
N PHE A 123 -19.91 24.65 8.41
CA PHE A 123 -19.10 23.92 9.38
C PHE A 123 -19.94 22.82 10.04
N SER A 124 -19.33 21.66 10.30
CA SER A 124 -19.96 20.56 11.04
C SER A 124 -19.15 20.26 12.30
N VAL A 125 -19.81 20.03 13.43
CA VAL A 125 -19.14 19.65 14.69
C VAL A 125 -19.41 18.19 15.01
N VAL A 126 -18.35 17.42 15.24
CA VAL A 126 -18.40 15.99 15.63
C VAL A 126 -17.65 15.80 16.94
N GLU A 127 -18.27 15.13 17.90
CA GLU A 127 -17.72 14.94 19.25
C GLU A 127 -16.89 13.66 19.33
N THR A 128 -15.55 13.68 19.37
CA THR A 128 -14.73 12.45 19.51
C THR A 128 -14.57 12.00 20.96
N VAL A 129 -13.85 10.91 21.24
CA VAL A 129 -13.50 10.54 22.62
C VAL A 129 -12.49 11.51 23.26
N TYR A 130 -11.74 12.26 22.43
CA TYR A 130 -10.73 13.23 22.85
C TYR A 130 -11.27 14.66 22.93
N GLY A 131 -12.35 14.97 22.21
CA GLY A 131 -13.04 16.26 22.26
C GLY A 131 -13.75 16.62 20.94
N PRO A 132 -14.40 17.79 20.88
CA PRO A 132 -15.12 18.26 19.69
C PRO A 132 -14.18 18.59 18.52
N LEU A 133 -14.61 18.27 17.30
CA LEU A 133 -13.92 18.60 16.05
C LEU A 133 -14.82 19.45 15.16
N LYS A 134 -14.28 20.52 14.60
CA LYS A 134 -14.93 21.36 13.60
C LYS A 134 -14.43 21.00 12.21
N GLY A 135 -15.27 20.37 11.38
CA GLY A 135 -15.02 20.09 9.96
C GLY A 135 -15.72 21.07 9.03
N ARG A 136 -15.56 20.87 7.72
CA ARG A 136 -16.19 21.68 6.66
C ARG A 136 -16.87 20.82 5.61
N LYS A 137 -17.94 21.33 5.01
CA LYS A 137 -18.54 20.73 3.81
C LYS A 137 -17.76 21.14 2.56
N LEU A 138 -17.53 20.18 1.67
CA LEU A 138 -16.84 20.32 0.39
C LEU A 138 -17.65 19.65 -0.72
N LYS A 139 -17.24 19.92 -1.96
CA LYS A 139 -17.81 19.33 -3.16
C LYS A 139 -16.70 18.67 -3.98
N SER A 140 -16.91 17.42 -4.39
CA SER A 140 -15.94 16.64 -5.15
C SER A 140 -15.77 17.18 -6.56
N VAL A 141 -14.70 16.80 -7.24
CA VAL A 141 -14.48 17.07 -8.68
C VAL A 141 -15.62 16.52 -9.54
N LEU A 142 -16.34 15.50 -9.06
CA LEU A 142 -17.52 14.91 -9.71
C LEU A 142 -18.86 15.47 -9.19
N ASN A 143 -18.82 16.55 -8.40
CA ASN A 143 -19.96 17.29 -7.84
C ASN A 143 -20.70 16.64 -6.66
N THR A 144 -20.16 15.59 -6.04
CA THR A 144 -20.70 15.02 -4.81
C THR A 144 -20.37 15.91 -3.61
N GLU A 145 -21.37 16.22 -2.78
CA GLU A 145 -21.13 16.90 -1.51
C GLU A 145 -20.66 15.93 -0.42
N TYR A 146 -19.68 16.35 0.39
CA TYR A 146 -19.18 15.57 1.52
C TYR A 146 -18.67 16.46 2.66
N LEU A 147 -18.56 15.87 3.84
CA LEU A 147 -17.96 16.48 5.04
C LEU A 147 -16.50 16.04 5.15
N SER A 148 -15.64 17.00 5.49
CA SER A 148 -14.20 16.84 5.60
C SER A 148 -13.73 17.28 6.99
N PHE A 149 -12.98 16.41 7.66
CA PHE A 149 -12.29 16.67 8.91
C PHE A 149 -10.82 16.28 8.74
N ARG A 150 -9.89 17.23 8.83
CA ARG A 150 -8.48 17.03 8.47
C ARG A 150 -7.55 17.51 9.57
N GLY A 151 -6.33 16.98 9.59
CA GLY A 151 -5.30 17.38 10.54
C GLY A 151 -5.59 17.01 12.00
N ILE A 152 -6.47 16.03 12.25
CA ILE A 152 -6.87 15.65 13.60
C ILE A 152 -5.69 14.94 14.28
N PRO A 153 -5.21 15.36 15.46
CA PRO A 153 -4.13 14.65 16.15
C PRO A 153 -4.64 13.32 16.70
N TYR A 154 -4.01 12.20 16.29
CA TYR A 154 -4.30 10.86 16.86
C TYR A 154 -3.20 10.39 17.82
N MET A 155 -2.14 11.18 18.00
CA MET A 155 -1.06 10.91 18.93
C MET A 155 -0.40 12.20 19.45
N LYS A 156 0.34 12.09 20.55
CA LYS A 156 1.16 13.20 21.06
C LYS A 156 2.32 13.50 20.13
N PRO A 157 2.75 14.77 20.02
CA PRO A 157 3.91 15.13 19.22
C PRO A 157 5.17 14.34 19.64
N PRO A 158 5.81 13.57 18.74
CA PRO A 158 7.01 12.78 19.07
C PRO A 158 8.26 13.67 19.02
N LEU A 159 8.37 14.64 19.94
CA LEU A 159 9.44 15.63 19.95
C LEU A 159 10.49 15.33 21.03
N GLY A 160 11.70 15.82 20.82
CA GLY A 160 12.81 15.68 21.78
C GLY A 160 13.11 14.22 22.08
N LYS A 161 12.99 13.81 23.35
CA LYS A 161 13.21 12.41 23.75
C LYS A 161 12.15 11.43 23.23
N LEU A 162 11.02 11.90 22.69
CA LEU A 162 10.02 11.00 22.08
C LEU A 162 10.27 10.73 20.59
N ARG A 163 11.27 11.39 19.98
CA ARG A 163 11.51 11.42 18.53
C ARG A 163 11.54 10.06 17.85
N PHE A 164 12.27 9.11 18.45
CA PHE A 164 12.43 7.74 17.94
C PHE A 164 11.70 6.69 18.79
N ARG A 165 10.88 7.11 19.75
CA ARG A 165 10.19 6.23 20.71
C ARG A 165 8.71 6.09 20.37
N GLU A 166 8.06 5.09 20.95
CA GLU A 166 6.63 4.84 20.76
C GLU A 166 5.81 6.10 21.12
N ALA A 167 4.80 6.40 20.30
CA ALA A 167 3.91 7.54 20.55
C ALA A 167 2.79 7.16 21.53
N HIS A 168 2.24 8.17 22.21
CA HIS A 168 1.11 7.99 23.12
C HIS A 168 -0.15 8.65 22.57
N THR A 169 -1.32 8.22 23.06
CA THR A 169 -2.62 8.83 22.75
C THR A 169 -2.62 10.35 23.02
N PRO A 170 -3.36 11.16 22.23
CA PRO A 170 -3.35 12.60 22.34
C PRO A 170 -3.98 13.06 23.67
N ASN A 171 -3.72 14.32 24.05
CA ASN A 171 -4.42 14.92 25.18
C ASN A 171 -5.86 15.27 24.78
N ASN A 172 -6.80 15.17 25.72
CA ASN A 172 -8.16 15.66 25.49
C ASN A 172 -8.20 17.19 25.35
N TRP A 173 -9.11 17.69 24.54
CA TRP A 173 -9.41 19.12 24.37
C TRP A 173 -10.87 19.41 24.66
N LYS A 174 -11.15 20.62 25.16
CA LYS A 174 -12.51 21.07 25.50
C LYS A 174 -13.12 21.93 24.39
N ASP A 175 -12.31 22.81 23.82
CA ASP A 175 -12.74 23.69 22.73
C ASP A 175 -12.67 22.93 21.39
N PRO A 176 -13.59 23.18 20.44
CA PRO A 176 -13.56 22.52 19.14
C PRO A 176 -12.21 22.67 18.44
N PHE A 177 -11.54 21.56 18.16
CA PHE A 177 -10.33 21.55 17.34
C PHE A 177 -10.70 21.87 15.89
N ASP A 178 -10.00 22.82 15.28
CA ASP A 178 -10.23 23.23 13.90
C ASP A 178 -9.65 22.19 12.93
N ALA A 179 -10.51 21.30 12.44
CA ALA A 179 -10.20 20.26 11.48
C ALA A 179 -10.63 20.66 10.05
N THR A 180 -10.73 21.97 9.75
CA THR A 180 -11.15 22.45 8.44
C THR A 180 -10.00 22.57 7.44
N GLU A 181 -8.77 22.66 7.92
CA GLU A 181 -7.57 22.82 7.10
C GLU A 181 -6.74 21.53 7.04
N GLU A 182 -5.88 21.46 6.02
CA GLU A 182 -5.00 20.31 5.82
C GLU A 182 -4.00 20.18 6.97
N GLY A 183 -3.75 18.95 7.40
CA GLY A 183 -2.70 18.68 8.37
C GLY A 183 -1.29 18.80 7.75
N PRO A 184 -0.25 19.00 8.57
CA PRO A 184 1.14 18.93 8.10
C PRO A 184 1.52 17.52 7.63
N SER A 185 2.48 17.40 6.72
CA SER A 185 3.19 16.16 6.40
C SER A 185 4.40 15.96 7.31
N TYR A 186 4.95 14.74 7.39
CA TYR A 186 6.23 14.49 8.04
C TYR A 186 7.40 15.07 7.25
N CYS A 187 8.48 15.45 7.93
CA CYS A 187 9.73 15.88 7.28
C CYS A 187 10.22 14.80 6.31
N ALA A 188 10.13 15.07 5.01
CA ALA A 188 10.57 14.19 3.94
C ALA A 188 10.81 14.99 2.64
N VAL A 189 11.37 14.31 1.65
CA VAL A 189 11.38 14.81 0.26
C VAL A 189 10.06 14.41 -0.38
N ASN A 190 9.30 15.37 -0.89
CA ASN A 190 8.09 15.11 -1.67
C ASN A 190 8.48 14.44 -2.99
N PHE A 191 7.95 13.24 -3.27
CA PHE A 191 8.36 12.48 -4.46
C PHE A 191 7.77 13.01 -5.77
N MET A 192 6.77 13.90 -5.71
CA MET A 192 6.19 14.54 -6.90
C MET A 192 6.95 15.82 -7.27
N THR A 193 7.34 16.64 -6.28
CA THR A 193 8.01 17.94 -6.53
C THR A 193 9.53 17.90 -6.36
N GLY A 194 10.06 16.92 -5.61
CA GLY A 194 11.46 16.85 -5.20
C GLY A 194 11.83 17.84 -4.08
N GLU A 195 10.87 18.59 -3.55
CA GLU A 195 11.11 19.60 -2.50
C GLU A 195 11.05 18.98 -1.10
N LYS A 196 11.79 19.56 -0.16
CA LYS A 196 11.72 19.20 1.26
C LYS A 196 10.57 19.93 1.94
N GLU A 197 9.70 19.18 2.59
CA GLU A 197 8.53 19.72 3.28
C GLU A 197 8.20 18.94 4.56
N GLY A 198 7.27 19.47 5.34
CA GLY A 198 6.75 18.82 6.54
C GLY A 198 7.44 19.22 7.84
N GLN A 199 6.99 18.59 8.92
CA GLN A 199 7.46 18.81 10.29
C GLN A 199 7.35 17.51 11.11
N GLU A 200 8.00 17.44 12.27
CA GLU A 200 7.98 16.23 13.12
C GLU A 200 6.66 16.04 13.87
N ASN A 201 5.96 17.14 14.16
CA ASN A 201 4.61 17.08 14.70
C ASN A 201 3.59 16.95 13.57
N ALA A 202 3.50 15.74 13.00
CA ALA A 202 2.63 15.45 11.87
C ALA A 202 1.79 14.17 12.04
N GLY A 203 1.65 13.68 13.28
CA GLY A 203 0.80 12.53 13.62
C GLY A 203 -0.70 12.84 13.53
N THR A 204 -1.19 13.05 12.30
CA THR A 204 -2.57 13.47 12.03
C THR A 204 -3.37 12.43 11.23
N ILE A 205 -4.67 12.40 11.47
CA ILE A 205 -5.68 11.59 10.79
C ILE A 205 -6.75 12.49 10.16
N ASN A 206 -7.29 12.05 9.03
CA ASN A 206 -8.29 12.75 8.24
C ASN A 206 -9.50 11.81 8.06
N VAL A 207 -10.71 12.35 8.14
CA VAL A 207 -11.97 11.63 7.96
C VAL A 207 -12.87 12.37 6.98
N TYR A 208 -13.41 11.63 6.02
CA TYR A 208 -14.29 12.15 4.97
C TYR A 208 -15.52 11.26 4.85
N THR A 209 -16.70 11.88 4.82
CA THR A 209 -17.99 11.17 4.81
C THR A 209 -19.08 11.99 4.15
N ARG A 210 -20.04 11.36 3.47
CA ARG A 210 -21.22 12.05 2.95
C ARG A 210 -22.20 12.50 4.03
N ASN A 211 -22.25 11.79 5.16
CA ASN A 211 -23.16 12.07 6.25
C ASN A 211 -22.60 11.48 7.55
N THR A 212 -22.54 12.28 8.61
CA THR A 212 -22.11 11.83 9.94
C THR A 212 -23.19 11.08 10.72
N LYS A 213 -24.45 11.17 10.27
CA LYS A 213 -25.61 10.49 10.86
C LYS A 213 -26.46 9.83 9.77
N PRO A 214 -25.92 8.86 9.02
CA PRO A 214 -26.70 8.11 8.05
C PRO A 214 -27.69 7.17 8.76
N GLU A 215 -28.79 6.80 8.10
CA GLU A 215 -29.75 5.83 8.64
C GLU A 215 -29.10 4.45 8.86
N LYS A 216 -28.16 4.09 7.99
CA LYS A 216 -27.31 2.91 8.09
C LYS A 216 -25.85 3.35 8.04
N LEU A 217 -25.06 2.88 9.00
CA LEU A 217 -23.61 3.13 9.04
C LEU A 217 -22.95 2.67 7.73
N TYR A 218 -21.99 3.45 7.26
CA TYR A 218 -21.24 3.19 6.04
C TYR A 218 -20.01 2.31 6.31
N PRO A 219 -19.60 1.46 5.36
CA PRO A 219 -18.30 0.79 5.46
C PRO A 219 -17.18 1.82 5.50
N VAL A 220 -16.12 1.49 6.24
CA VAL A 220 -14.96 2.36 6.46
C VAL A 220 -13.80 1.87 5.60
N MET A 221 -13.21 2.76 4.83
CA MET A 221 -12.02 2.49 4.02
C MET A 221 -10.84 3.30 4.59
N ILE A 222 -9.82 2.59 5.08
CA ILE A 222 -8.68 3.16 5.81
C ILE A 222 -7.43 3.06 4.94
N TRP A 223 -6.92 4.20 4.49
CA TRP A 223 -5.76 4.32 3.61
C TRP A 223 -4.45 4.42 4.37
N VAL A 224 -3.49 3.59 3.98
CA VAL A 224 -2.09 3.65 4.39
C VAL A 224 -1.25 4.03 3.18
N HIS A 225 -0.68 5.24 3.19
CA HIS A 225 0.08 5.75 2.05
C HIS A 225 1.42 5.00 1.84
N GLY A 226 1.89 4.97 0.60
CA GLY A 226 3.20 4.44 0.21
C GLY A 226 4.34 5.45 0.37
N GLY A 227 5.42 5.26 -0.41
CA GLY A 227 6.61 6.14 -0.39
C GLY A 227 7.86 5.49 0.20
N GLY A 228 7.98 4.16 0.09
CA GLY A 228 9.18 3.42 0.48
C GLY A 228 9.54 3.55 1.95
N PHE A 229 8.56 3.80 2.84
CA PHE A 229 8.75 4.10 4.28
C PHE A 229 9.50 5.39 4.61
N ASN A 230 10.00 6.13 3.61
CA ASN A 230 10.88 7.29 3.79
C ASN A 230 10.24 8.61 3.33
N LYS A 231 9.19 8.53 2.53
CA LYS A 231 8.48 9.67 1.91
C LYS A 231 6.97 9.43 1.95
N GLY A 232 6.18 10.46 1.66
CA GLY A 232 4.72 10.39 1.56
C GLY A 232 3.98 11.14 2.67
N SER A 233 2.68 11.30 2.48
CA SER A 233 1.76 11.93 3.44
C SER A 233 0.33 11.46 3.16
N SER A 234 -0.61 11.84 4.03
CA SER A 234 -2.04 11.57 3.86
C SER A 234 -2.82 12.75 3.24
N GLN A 235 -2.11 13.73 2.67
CA GLN A 235 -2.67 14.99 2.19
C GLN A 235 -3.47 14.82 0.90
N THR A 236 -4.44 15.73 0.69
CA THR A 236 -5.35 15.68 -0.46
C THR A 236 -4.73 16.14 -1.78
N ASP A 237 -3.43 16.45 -1.84
CA ASP A 237 -2.80 16.75 -3.12
C ASP A 237 -2.59 15.50 -3.98
N LEU A 238 -2.37 14.36 -3.33
CA LEU A 238 -2.27 13.04 -3.98
C LEU A 238 -3.42 12.10 -3.61
N TYR A 239 -3.97 12.19 -2.39
CA TYR A 239 -4.95 11.22 -1.88
C TYR A 239 -6.33 11.88 -1.66
N GLN A 240 -6.79 12.70 -2.59
CA GLN A 240 -8.11 13.32 -2.48
C GLN A 240 -9.20 12.25 -2.71
N PRO A 241 -10.13 12.07 -1.75
CA PRO A 241 -11.06 10.92 -1.77
C PRO A 241 -12.28 11.12 -2.67
N ASP A 242 -12.24 12.11 -3.55
CA ASP A 242 -13.38 12.55 -4.34
C ASP A 242 -14.01 11.42 -5.17
N TYR A 243 -13.21 10.52 -5.73
CA TYR A 243 -13.73 9.38 -6.50
C TYR A 243 -14.36 8.30 -5.60
N LEU A 244 -13.70 7.94 -4.49
CA LEU A 244 -14.24 6.99 -3.51
C LEU A 244 -15.56 7.46 -2.91
N LEU A 245 -15.68 8.76 -2.64
CA LEU A 245 -16.88 9.38 -2.11
C LEU A 245 -18.01 9.50 -3.14
N GLU A 246 -17.87 9.00 -4.37
CA GLU A 246 -19.02 8.72 -5.24
C GLU A 246 -19.89 7.57 -4.70
N LYS A 247 -19.35 6.79 -3.75
CA LYS A 247 -20.04 5.73 -3.02
C LYS A 247 -20.26 6.15 -1.56
N ASN A 248 -21.22 5.50 -0.90
CA ASN A 248 -21.53 5.74 0.50
C ASN A 248 -20.55 4.99 1.40
N VAL A 249 -19.33 5.54 1.53
CA VAL A 249 -18.26 5.03 2.40
C VAL A 249 -17.78 6.15 3.32
N VAL A 250 -17.16 5.79 4.44
CA VAL A 250 -16.29 6.72 5.20
C VAL A 250 -14.85 6.45 4.80
N PHE A 251 -14.17 7.46 4.28
CA PHE A 251 -12.75 7.38 3.95
C PHE A 251 -11.92 7.97 5.08
N VAL A 252 -10.85 7.26 5.45
CA VAL A 252 -9.90 7.66 6.47
C VAL A 252 -8.49 7.60 5.89
N SER A 253 -7.69 8.63 6.08
CA SER A 253 -6.25 8.62 5.78
C SER A 253 -5.47 9.19 6.96
N PHE A 254 -4.23 8.78 7.16
CA PHE A 254 -3.41 9.28 8.27
C PHE A 254 -1.92 9.25 7.94
N ASN A 255 -1.15 10.10 8.62
CA ASN A 255 0.30 10.13 8.54
C ASN A 255 0.91 9.18 9.58
N TYR A 256 2.03 8.55 9.26
CA TYR A 256 2.88 7.81 10.20
C TYR A 256 4.34 8.22 10.04
N ARG A 257 5.19 8.04 11.06
CA ARG A 257 6.60 8.47 10.98
C ARG A 257 7.36 7.71 9.89
N LEU A 258 8.25 8.44 9.22
CA LEU A 258 9.01 7.97 8.05
C LEU A 258 10.52 7.96 8.30
N GLY A 259 11.24 7.19 7.49
CA GLY A 259 12.69 7.10 7.46
C GLY A 259 13.30 6.81 8.84
N ALA A 260 14.38 7.51 9.17
CA ALA A 260 15.01 7.40 10.48
C ALA A 260 14.05 7.77 11.63
N PHE A 261 13.04 8.62 11.44
CA PHE A 261 12.07 8.92 12.50
C PHE A 261 11.15 7.74 12.82
N GLY A 262 10.84 6.91 11.82
CA GLY A 262 9.90 5.80 11.93
C GLY A 262 10.53 4.43 12.17
N PHE A 263 11.78 4.24 11.75
CA PHE A 263 12.36 2.90 11.58
C PHE A 263 13.80 2.77 12.11
N LEU A 264 14.28 3.74 12.91
CA LEU A 264 15.54 3.59 13.63
C LEU A 264 15.42 2.52 14.71
N SER A 265 16.43 1.66 14.85
CA SER A 265 16.44 0.55 15.80
C SER A 265 17.80 0.44 16.48
N PHE A 266 17.80 0.10 17.76
CA PHE A 266 18.98 -0.21 18.56
C PHE A 266 18.79 -1.51 19.33
N ASP A 267 19.87 -2.28 19.49
CA ASP A 267 19.81 -3.58 20.17
C ASP A 267 19.73 -3.46 21.70
N ASP A 268 20.16 -2.33 22.29
CA ASP A 268 20.12 -2.11 23.74
C ASP A 268 18.69 -1.76 24.22
N PRO A 269 18.03 -2.63 25.02
CA PRO A 269 16.68 -2.40 25.52
C PRO A 269 16.55 -1.16 26.42
N LYS A 270 17.65 -0.69 27.03
CA LYS A 270 17.64 0.52 27.87
C LYS A 270 17.41 1.80 27.08
N LEU A 271 17.54 1.74 25.75
CA LEU A 271 17.32 2.89 24.89
C LEU A 271 15.84 3.07 24.53
N GLU A 272 15.02 2.03 24.65
CA GLU A 272 13.59 2.03 24.30
C GLU A 272 13.32 2.44 22.84
N VAL A 273 14.21 2.03 21.93
CA VAL A 273 14.10 2.25 20.49
C VAL A 273 14.28 0.90 19.77
N PRO A 274 13.28 0.00 19.88
CA PRO A 274 13.33 -1.33 19.26
C PRO A 274 13.14 -1.31 17.73
N GLY A 275 12.78 -0.17 17.15
CA GLY A 275 12.37 -0.07 15.75
C GLY A 275 10.87 0.03 15.55
N ASN A 276 10.47 0.11 14.28
CA ASN A 276 9.09 0.04 13.80
C ASN A 276 8.10 1.03 14.42
N VAL A 277 8.55 2.16 14.96
CA VAL A 277 7.62 3.14 15.54
C VAL A 277 6.67 3.72 14.50
N GLY A 278 7.04 3.75 13.21
CA GLY A 278 6.13 4.08 12.12
C GLY A 278 4.98 3.06 11.94
N LEU A 279 5.22 1.75 12.16
CA LEU A 279 4.14 0.75 12.18
C LEU A 279 3.30 0.86 13.47
N LYS A 280 3.93 1.17 14.61
CA LYS A 280 3.23 1.39 15.88
C LYS A 280 2.31 2.63 15.82
N ASP A 281 2.73 3.66 15.11
CA ASP A 281 1.90 4.83 14.80
C ASP A 281 0.66 4.41 13.99
N GLN A 282 0.80 3.52 13.01
CA GLN A 282 -0.34 2.98 12.24
C GLN A 282 -1.29 2.15 13.12
N VAL A 283 -0.77 1.31 14.03
CA VAL A 283 -1.59 0.59 15.02
C VAL A 283 -2.39 1.56 15.88
N LEU A 284 -1.77 2.65 16.34
CA LEU A 284 -2.42 3.68 17.14
C LEU A 284 -3.52 4.41 16.35
N ALA A 285 -3.28 4.71 15.07
CA ALA A 285 -4.29 5.27 14.17
C ALA A 285 -5.48 4.32 13.97
N LEU A 286 -5.24 3.01 13.81
CA LEU A 286 -6.31 2.02 13.70
C LEU A 286 -7.14 1.91 14.99
N LYS A 287 -6.50 1.97 16.16
CA LYS A 287 -7.19 2.06 17.46
C LYS A 287 -8.05 3.33 17.54
N TRP A 288 -7.53 4.48 17.10
CA TRP A 288 -8.31 5.73 17.00
C TRP A 288 -9.55 5.57 16.12
N VAL A 289 -9.42 4.94 14.94
CA VAL A 289 -10.55 4.69 14.04
C VAL A 289 -11.59 3.82 14.74
N LYS A 290 -11.17 2.73 15.37
CA LYS A 290 -12.07 1.82 16.09
C LYS A 290 -12.90 2.53 17.15
N GLU A 291 -12.29 3.48 17.87
CA GLU A 291 -12.93 4.24 18.95
C GLU A 291 -13.86 5.37 18.47
N ASN A 292 -13.63 5.92 17.26
CA ASN A 292 -14.24 7.20 16.87
C ASN A 292 -15.09 7.14 15.60
N ILE A 293 -14.91 6.16 14.71
CA ILE A 293 -15.44 6.25 13.34
C ILE A 293 -16.97 6.21 13.25
N GLU A 294 -17.63 5.59 14.23
CA GLU A 294 -19.10 5.59 14.35
C GLU A 294 -19.67 7.01 14.44
N LYS A 295 -18.93 7.93 15.05
CA LYS A 295 -19.34 9.33 15.20
C LYS A 295 -19.29 10.13 13.89
N PHE A 296 -18.64 9.56 12.88
CA PHE A 296 -18.59 10.07 11.51
C PHE A 296 -19.51 9.28 10.56
N GLY A 297 -20.38 8.42 11.10
CA GLY A 297 -21.31 7.61 10.32
C GLY A 297 -20.71 6.33 9.74
N GLY A 298 -19.51 5.93 10.17
CA GLY A 298 -18.85 4.70 9.73
C GLY A 298 -19.13 3.51 10.63
N ASP A 299 -19.16 2.30 10.09
CA ASP A 299 -19.34 1.06 10.86
C ASP A 299 -17.97 0.52 11.34
N PRO A 300 -17.66 0.54 12.66
CA PRO A 300 -16.41 0.01 13.19
C PRO A 300 -16.27 -1.52 13.07
N LYS A 301 -17.29 -2.21 12.54
CA LYS A 301 -17.32 -3.64 12.23
C LYS A 301 -17.26 -3.93 10.72
N GLN A 302 -17.17 -2.89 9.88
CA GLN A 302 -16.95 -3.02 8.43
C GLN A 302 -15.82 -2.09 7.96
N CYS A 303 -14.64 -2.27 8.56
CA CYS A 303 -13.41 -1.58 8.19
C CYS A 303 -12.59 -2.41 7.19
N THR A 304 -12.22 -1.80 6.08
CA THR A 304 -11.25 -2.31 5.12
C THR A 304 -10.00 -1.44 5.16
N ILE A 305 -8.85 -2.04 5.46
CA ILE A 305 -7.57 -1.35 5.38
C ILE A 305 -6.94 -1.58 4.00
N PHE A 306 -6.33 -0.56 3.42
CA PHE A 306 -5.70 -0.67 2.11
C PHE A 306 -4.53 0.29 1.93
N GLY A 307 -3.59 -0.09 1.08
CA GLY A 307 -2.36 0.65 0.87
C GLY A 307 -1.60 0.17 -0.36
N GLU A 308 -0.76 1.05 -0.88
CA GLU A 308 0.04 0.83 -2.09
C GLU A 308 1.54 0.94 -1.81
N SER A 309 2.36 0.11 -2.49
CA SER A 309 3.81 0.08 -2.32
C SER A 309 4.21 -0.24 -0.87
N ALA A 310 5.00 0.62 -0.22
CA ALA A 310 5.26 0.57 1.21
C ALA A 310 3.99 0.57 2.06
N GLY A 311 2.92 1.23 1.61
CA GLY A 311 1.59 1.17 2.23
C GLY A 311 0.97 -0.22 2.11
N GLY A 312 1.14 -0.91 0.97
CA GLY A 312 0.74 -2.30 0.78
C GLY A 312 1.51 -3.26 1.69
N ALA A 313 2.82 -3.07 1.81
CA ALA A 313 3.64 -3.82 2.75
C ALA A 313 3.24 -3.53 4.22
N CYS A 314 2.96 -2.27 4.57
CA CYS A 314 2.42 -1.89 5.87
C CYS A 314 1.09 -2.59 6.15
N VAL A 315 0.16 -2.60 5.19
CA VAL A 315 -1.11 -3.34 5.32
C VAL A 315 -0.84 -4.82 5.57
N HIS A 316 0.09 -5.43 4.83
CA HIS A 316 0.45 -6.81 5.07
C HIS A 316 1.04 -7.02 6.48
N TYR A 317 1.96 -6.16 6.97
CA TYR A 317 2.43 -6.21 8.36
C TYR A 317 1.28 -6.09 9.37
N LEU A 318 0.35 -5.16 9.14
CA LEU A 318 -0.83 -4.96 9.98
C LEU A 318 -1.81 -6.13 9.89
N THR A 319 -1.76 -6.97 8.86
CA THR A 319 -2.56 -8.20 8.80
C THR A 319 -1.92 -9.37 9.54
N ILE A 320 -0.60 -9.40 9.71
CA ILE A 320 0.10 -10.54 10.33
C ILE A 320 0.49 -10.30 11.79
N THR A 321 0.54 -9.03 12.23
CA THR A 321 0.79 -8.70 13.64
C THR A 321 -0.44 -8.96 14.52
N LYS A 322 -0.20 -9.38 15.78
CA LYS A 322 -1.28 -9.56 16.77
C LYS A 322 -1.84 -8.24 17.30
N GLN A 323 -1.09 -7.14 17.18
CA GLN A 323 -1.46 -5.82 17.70
C GLN A 323 -2.72 -5.21 17.05
N THR A 324 -3.15 -5.77 15.92
CA THR A 324 -4.27 -5.29 15.10
C THR A 324 -5.48 -6.22 15.11
N GLU A 325 -5.46 -7.27 15.92
CA GLU A 325 -6.54 -8.26 15.97
C GLU A 325 -7.89 -7.59 16.25
N GLY A 326 -8.84 -7.77 15.30
CA GLY A 326 -10.19 -7.21 15.40
C GLY A 326 -10.33 -5.70 15.08
N LEU A 327 -9.25 -5.02 14.67
CA LEU A 327 -9.30 -3.60 14.30
C LEU A 327 -9.91 -3.37 12.90
N PHE A 328 -9.80 -4.35 11.99
CA PHE A 328 -10.41 -4.33 10.66
C PHE A 328 -10.90 -5.72 10.24
N GLN A 329 -11.68 -5.78 9.16
CA GLN A 329 -12.35 -7.00 8.71
C GLN A 329 -11.93 -7.44 7.31
N ARG A 330 -11.27 -6.57 6.52
CA ARG A 330 -10.77 -6.89 5.17
C ARG A 330 -9.51 -6.09 4.87
N ALA A 331 -8.71 -6.56 3.92
CA ALA A 331 -7.51 -5.86 3.47
C ALA A 331 -7.39 -5.82 1.93
N ILE A 332 -6.86 -4.73 1.39
CA ILE A 332 -6.43 -4.63 -0.02
C ILE A 332 -4.94 -4.27 -0.03
N ILE A 333 -4.13 -5.16 -0.58
CA ILE A 333 -2.68 -5.06 -0.63
C ILE A 333 -2.29 -4.75 -2.07
N MET A 334 -1.80 -3.53 -2.32
CA MET A 334 -1.46 -3.06 -3.67
C MET A 334 0.05 -2.93 -3.81
N SER A 335 0.63 -3.59 -4.80
CA SER A 335 2.03 -3.44 -5.25
C SER A 335 3.09 -3.52 -4.15
N GLY A 336 2.84 -4.28 -3.07
CA GLY A 336 3.80 -4.39 -1.97
C GLY A 336 3.38 -5.32 -0.84
N SER A 337 4.32 -6.10 -0.32
CA SER A 337 4.09 -7.10 0.72
C SER A 337 5.33 -7.26 1.61
N VAL A 338 5.19 -7.89 2.79
CA VAL A 338 6.34 -8.26 3.65
C VAL A 338 7.30 -9.25 2.97
N MET A 339 6.88 -9.93 1.89
CA MET A 339 7.72 -10.86 1.14
C MET A 339 8.68 -10.16 0.17
N ASN A 340 8.50 -8.85 -0.08
CA ASN A 340 9.39 -8.04 -0.92
C ASN A 340 10.65 -7.58 -0.15
N LYS A 341 11.46 -8.52 0.35
CA LYS A 341 12.57 -8.25 1.29
C LYS A 341 13.65 -7.28 0.77
N THR A 342 13.73 -7.05 -0.55
CA THR A 342 14.61 -6.03 -1.15
C THR A 342 14.30 -4.61 -0.66
N TRP A 343 13.08 -4.34 -0.18
CA TRP A 343 12.72 -3.01 0.30
C TRP A 343 11.73 -2.99 1.47
N SER A 344 10.94 -4.05 1.70
CA SER A 344 9.99 -4.12 2.81
C SER A 344 10.61 -4.57 4.14
N PHE A 345 11.91 -4.88 4.14
CA PHE A 345 12.64 -5.42 5.27
C PHE A 345 14.09 -4.92 5.31
N ALA A 346 14.57 -4.57 6.51
CA ALA A 346 15.95 -4.18 6.77
C ALA A 346 16.65 -5.15 7.72
N ASN A 347 17.91 -5.46 7.40
CA ASN A 347 18.82 -6.12 8.33
C ASN A 347 19.28 -5.12 9.41
N ARG A 348 19.67 -5.63 10.59
CA ARG A 348 20.20 -4.81 11.70
C ARG A 348 21.68 -4.46 11.49
N ASP A 349 22.02 -3.78 10.39
CA ASP A 349 23.39 -3.48 9.94
C ASP A 349 23.98 -2.18 10.54
N LYS A 350 23.71 -1.88 11.82
CA LYS A 350 24.17 -0.65 12.50
C LYS A 350 23.84 0.65 11.73
N ARG A 351 22.68 0.70 11.04
CA ARG A 351 22.27 1.87 10.23
C ARG A 351 22.28 3.18 11.01
N ALA A 352 21.90 3.14 12.28
CA ALA A 352 21.95 4.32 13.16
C ALA A 352 23.36 4.91 13.29
N GLU A 353 24.38 4.05 13.45
CA GLU A 353 25.77 4.51 13.52
C GLU A 353 26.23 5.05 12.16
N ARG A 354 25.91 4.36 11.05
CA ARG A 354 26.23 4.83 9.69
C ARG A 354 25.64 6.23 9.42
N LEU A 355 24.37 6.44 9.79
CA LEU A 355 23.70 7.73 9.66
C LEU A 355 24.39 8.81 10.51
N ALA A 356 24.70 8.51 11.77
CA ALA A 356 25.41 9.44 12.64
C ALA A 356 26.80 9.81 12.09
N ARG A 357 27.52 8.87 11.47
CA ARG A 357 28.82 9.12 10.83
C ARG A 357 28.71 10.09 9.65
N ILE A 358 27.72 9.91 8.78
CA ILE A 358 27.44 10.83 7.66
C ILE A 358 27.19 12.25 8.17
N LEU A 359 26.48 12.36 9.31
CA LEU A 359 26.20 13.61 10.01
C LEU A 359 27.38 14.15 10.82
N GLY A 360 28.56 13.51 10.78
CA GLY A 360 29.79 13.99 11.38
C GLY A 360 30.05 13.52 12.82
N TRP A 361 29.33 12.53 13.34
CA TRP A 361 29.60 11.95 14.65
C TRP A 361 30.95 11.21 14.69
N LYS A 362 31.82 11.58 15.64
CA LYS A 362 33.21 11.08 15.78
C LYS A 362 33.44 10.14 16.98
N GLY A 363 32.37 9.66 17.61
CA GLY A 363 32.48 8.74 18.76
C GLY A 363 33.03 7.36 18.40
N LYS A 364 33.22 6.48 19.39
CA LYS A 364 33.70 5.10 19.17
C LYS A 364 32.56 4.20 18.71
N SER A 365 32.83 3.25 17.80
CA SER A 365 31.79 2.31 17.34
C SER A 365 31.21 1.47 18.48
N GLY A 366 29.94 1.09 18.35
CA GLY A 366 29.21 0.30 19.36
C GLY A 366 28.81 1.10 20.61
N LYS A 367 28.72 2.42 20.49
CA LYS A 367 28.23 3.32 21.54
C LYS A 367 26.82 3.81 21.24
N ASP A 368 25.88 2.87 21.18
CA ASP A 368 24.48 3.09 20.79
C ASP A 368 23.81 4.25 21.53
N ARG A 369 24.05 4.36 22.85
CA ARG A 369 23.55 5.49 23.64
C ARG A 369 24.08 6.84 23.14
N GLU A 370 25.38 6.94 22.86
CA GLU A 370 26.01 8.18 22.37
C GLU A 370 25.53 8.51 20.95
N VAL A 371 25.30 7.49 20.12
CA VAL A 371 24.72 7.63 18.77
C VAL A 371 23.29 8.16 18.86
N LEU A 372 22.45 7.55 19.70
CA LEU A 372 21.07 8.00 19.91
C LEU A 372 21.02 9.44 20.44
N GLU A 373 21.79 9.76 21.47
CA GLU A 373 21.87 11.12 22.03
C GLU A 373 22.33 12.14 20.97
N PHE A 374 23.24 11.76 20.06
CA PHE A 374 23.62 12.61 18.92
C PHE A 374 22.44 12.81 17.95
N LEU A 375 21.84 11.72 17.46
CA LEU A 375 20.75 11.78 16.46
C LEU A 375 19.50 12.51 16.97
N GLU A 376 19.19 12.41 18.27
CA GLU A 376 18.07 13.13 18.89
C GLU A 376 18.20 14.65 18.75
N ASN A 377 19.42 15.19 18.62
CA ASN A 377 19.70 16.61 18.53
C ASN A 377 19.92 17.13 17.09
N VAL A 378 19.94 16.26 16.09
CA VAL A 378 20.16 16.65 14.69
C VAL A 378 18.91 17.35 14.11
N PRO A 379 19.03 18.49 13.41
CA PRO A 379 17.89 19.12 12.76
C PRO A 379 17.16 18.18 11.79
N ALA A 380 15.83 18.22 11.77
CA ALA A 380 15.04 17.20 11.07
C ALA A 380 15.40 17.03 9.58
N PHE A 381 15.56 18.14 8.84
CA PHE A 381 15.92 18.06 7.43
C PHE A 381 17.38 17.65 7.17
N GLU A 382 18.30 17.86 8.12
CA GLU A 382 19.65 17.30 8.01
C GLU A 382 19.62 15.77 8.14
N LEU A 383 18.77 15.25 9.02
CA LEU A 383 18.55 13.81 9.14
C LEU A 383 17.94 13.21 7.86
N VAL A 384 16.99 13.92 7.22
CA VAL A 384 16.41 13.54 5.93
C VAL A 384 17.49 13.52 4.83
N ASP A 385 18.28 14.58 4.70
CA ASP A 385 19.35 14.67 3.70
C ASP A 385 20.39 13.55 3.87
N ALA A 386 20.81 13.29 5.11
CA ALA A 386 21.75 12.20 5.41
C ALA A 386 21.16 10.81 5.12
N SER A 387 19.84 10.64 5.29
CA SER A 387 19.16 9.38 4.99
C SER A 387 19.14 9.07 3.48
N GLU A 388 18.96 10.08 2.62
CA GLU A 388 18.98 9.92 1.15
C GLU A 388 20.36 9.48 0.61
N THR A 389 21.44 9.74 1.37
CA THR A 389 22.82 9.41 1.00
C THR A 389 23.37 8.20 1.75
N LEU A 390 22.55 7.54 2.56
CA LEU A 390 22.97 6.44 3.43
C LEU A 390 23.33 5.17 2.65
N MET A 391 22.61 4.90 1.55
CA MET A 391 22.81 3.70 0.74
C MET A 391 24.05 3.85 -0.13
N SER A 392 24.95 2.89 -0.02
CA SER A 392 26.11 2.75 -0.90
C SER A 392 25.74 2.08 -2.23
N ASP A 393 26.64 2.13 -3.21
CA ASP A 393 26.48 1.36 -4.45
C ASP A 393 26.35 -0.15 -4.16
N GLU A 394 27.03 -0.65 -3.12
CA GLU A 394 26.90 -2.03 -2.66
C GLU A 394 25.50 -2.32 -2.07
N ASP A 395 24.90 -1.37 -1.33
CA ASP A 395 23.51 -1.50 -0.86
C ASP A 395 22.53 -1.64 -2.03
N ILE A 396 22.69 -0.79 -3.05
CA ILE A 396 21.74 -0.68 -4.17
C ILE A 396 21.95 -1.80 -5.19
N PHE A 397 23.18 -2.01 -5.64
CA PHE A 397 23.52 -2.91 -6.75
C PHE A 397 24.02 -4.27 -6.27
N GLY A 398 24.58 -4.37 -5.07
CA GLY A 398 24.94 -5.65 -4.46
C GLY A 398 23.72 -6.31 -3.84
N TYR A 399 23.05 -5.65 -2.89
CA TYR A 399 21.92 -6.24 -2.16
C TYR A 399 20.55 -6.00 -2.80
N GLY A 400 20.47 -5.25 -3.89
CA GLY A 400 19.21 -4.88 -4.52
C GLY A 400 18.33 -3.99 -3.64
N LYS A 401 18.89 -3.27 -2.64
CA LYS A 401 18.09 -2.46 -1.72
C LYS A 401 17.54 -1.21 -2.40
N LEU A 402 16.24 -0.98 -2.25
CA LEU A 402 15.59 0.23 -2.81
C LEU A 402 15.48 1.39 -1.83
N VAL A 403 15.54 1.12 -0.52
CA VAL A 403 15.24 2.12 0.52
C VAL A 403 16.24 2.08 1.68
N PRO A 404 16.59 3.25 2.26
CA PRO A 404 17.57 3.32 3.34
C PRO A 404 17.02 2.85 4.69
N PHE A 405 15.73 3.05 4.93
CA PHE A 405 15.04 2.59 6.14
C PHE A 405 13.77 1.84 5.76
N SER A 406 13.53 0.72 6.42
CA SER A 406 12.35 -0.12 6.29
C SER A 406 12.13 -0.88 7.60
N PRO A 407 11.01 -1.60 7.77
CA PRO A 407 10.74 -2.38 8.97
C PRO A 407 11.85 -3.40 9.30
N VAL A 408 12.03 -3.67 10.59
CA VAL A 408 13.04 -4.61 11.14
C VAL A 408 12.38 -5.63 12.06
N ILE A 409 13.01 -6.78 12.30
CA ILE A 409 12.67 -7.60 13.46
C ILE A 409 13.14 -6.86 14.71
N GLU A 410 12.21 -6.58 15.64
CA GLU A 410 12.53 -5.87 16.87
C GLU A 410 13.54 -6.70 17.69
N PRO A 411 14.64 -6.10 18.19
CA PRO A 411 15.71 -6.84 18.86
C PRO A 411 15.35 -7.33 20.25
N TYR A 412 14.26 -6.81 20.83
CA TYR A 412 13.70 -7.21 22.10
C TYR A 412 12.20 -6.94 22.09
N GLU A 413 11.45 -7.72 22.87
CA GLU A 413 10.00 -7.61 22.96
C GLU A 413 9.59 -6.39 23.81
N THR A 414 8.59 -5.64 23.32
CA THR A 414 7.88 -4.59 24.06
C THR A 414 6.37 -4.87 24.05
N GLU A 415 5.60 -4.20 24.91
CA GLU A 415 4.13 -4.34 24.97
C GLU A 415 3.46 -4.13 23.59
N ASN A 416 3.97 -3.18 22.81
CA ASN A 416 3.46 -2.84 21.49
C ASN A 416 4.33 -3.39 20.34
N CYS A 417 5.12 -4.44 20.58
CA CYS A 417 5.93 -5.08 19.54
C CYS A 417 5.07 -5.47 18.34
N VAL A 418 5.49 -5.05 17.14
CA VAL A 418 4.76 -5.30 15.89
C VAL A 418 5.37 -6.47 15.12
N ILE A 419 6.70 -6.59 15.12
CA ILE A 419 7.47 -7.62 14.38
C ILE A 419 8.43 -8.30 15.36
N ASP A 420 8.00 -9.42 15.91
CA ASP A 420 8.72 -10.21 16.91
C ASP A 420 9.61 -11.31 16.28
N LYS A 421 9.29 -11.75 15.07
CA LYS A 421 10.00 -12.81 14.33
C LYS A 421 9.96 -12.58 12.82
N GLU A 422 10.49 -13.52 12.05
CA GLU A 422 10.49 -13.45 10.59
C GLU A 422 9.06 -13.28 10.05
N PRO A 423 8.80 -12.29 9.17
CA PRO A 423 7.45 -12.01 8.66
C PRO A 423 6.78 -13.20 7.96
N LEU A 424 7.57 -14.11 7.37
CA LEU A 424 7.06 -15.34 6.79
C LEU A 424 6.43 -16.27 7.83
N GLU A 425 7.05 -16.39 9.01
CA GLU A 425 6.50 -17.17 10.13
C GLU A 425 5.25 -16.50 10.70
N MET A 426 5.28 -15.17 10.85
CA MET A 426 4.10 -14.40 11.28
C MET A 426 2.92 -14.59 10.32
N ALA A 427 3.15 -14.62 9.00
CA ALA A 427 2.11 -14.80 8.00
C ALA A 427 1.44 -16.18 8.08
N ARG A 428 2.18 -17.25 8.40
CA ARG A 428 1.64 -18.61 8.58
C ARG A 428 0.62 -18.66 9.74
N GLU A 429 0.89 -17.91 10.81
CA GLU A 429 0.06 -17.88 12.04
C GLU A 429 -0.93 -16.71 12.09
N ALA A 430 -1.04 -15.92 11.02
CA ALA A 430 -1.77 -14.66 11.02
C ALA A 430 -3.27 -14.85 11.34
N TRP A 431 -3.79 -14.07 12.29
CA TRP A 431 -5.21 -14.07 12.63
C TRP A 431 -6.11 -13.72 11.42
N THR A 432 -5.57 -12.94 10.47
CA THR A 432 -6.20 -12.52 9.21
C THR A 432 -6.23 -13.60 8.12
N ASN A 433 -5.67 -14.79 8.36
CA ASN A 433 -5.94 -15.94 7.49
C ASN A 433 -7.45 -16.27 7.42
N LYS A 434 -8.27 -15.71 8.32
CA LYS A 434 -9.73 -15.83 8.35
C LYS A 434 -10.49 -14.69 7.63
N ILE A 435 -9.82 -13.63 7.19
CA ILE A 435 -10.48 -12.49 6.53
C ILE A 435 -10.24 -12.49 5.02
N ASP A 436 -11.13 -11.84 4.28
CA ASP A 436 -11.00 -11.66 2.84
C ASP A 436 -9.92 -10.62 2.50
N VAL A 437 -9.14 -10.89 1.46
CA VAL A 437 -8.04 -10.03 0.99
C VAL A 437 -8.07 -9.87 -0.53
N VAL A 438 -7.83 -8.65 -1.01
CA VAL A 438 -7.50 -8.37 -2.41
C VAL A 438 -6.00 -8.11 -2.52
N ILE A 439 -5.35 -8.73 -3.50
CA ILE A 439 -3.95 -8.49 -3.85
C ILE A 439 -3.95 -7.92 -5.26
N MET A 440 -3.29 -6.79 -5.47
CA MET A 440 -3.21 -6.12 -6.77
C MET A 440 -1.76 -5.72 -7.07
N GLY A 441 -1.33 -5.86 -8.32
CA GLY A 441 -0.05 -5.34 -8.80
C GLY A 441 -0.19 -4.69 -10.17
N ALA A 442 0.73 -3.79 -10.53
CA ALA A 442 0.76 -3.15 -11.84
C ALA A 442 1.40 -4.06 -12.90
N SER A 443 1.01 -3.90 -14.16
CA SER A 443 1.48 -4.76 -15.25
C SER A 443 2.96 -4.60 -15.60
N PHE A 444 3.58 -3.47 -15.21
CA PHE A 444 4.99 -3.18 -15.42
C PHE A 444 5.59 -2.38 -14.25
N GLU A 445 5.55 -2.96 -13.05
CA GLU A 445 6.05 -2.37 -11.80
C GLU A 445 7.47 -1.76 -11.91
N GLY A 446 8.37 -2.47 -12.59
CA GLY A 446 9.77 -2.09 -12.71
C GLY A 446 10.03 -0.81 -13.50
N LEU A 447 9.05 -0.26 -14.22
CA LEU A 447 9.14 1.09 -14.81
C LEU A 447 9.51 2.15 -13.77
N LEU A 448 9.22 1.90 -12.49
CA LEU A 448 9.69 2.70 -11.36
C LEU A 448 11.21 3.00 -11.43
N ARG A 449 11.99 2.06 -11.97
CA ARG A 449 13.46 2.09 -12.08
C ARG A 449 14.01 2.69 -13.37
N ASN A 450 13.16 3.17 -14.29
CA ASN A 450 13.60 3.76 -15.57
C ASN A 450 14.43 5.07 -15.43
N HIS A 451 14.56 5.60 -14.21
CA HIS A 451 15.42 6.74 -13.90
C HIS A 451 16.87 6.36 -13.57
N VAL A 452 17.16 5.07 -13.42
CA VAL A 452 18.51 4.56 -13.15
C VAL A 452 19.37 4.73 -14.41
N ASP A 453 20.65 5.07 -14.23
CA ASP A 453 21.60 5.19 -15.33
C ASP A 453 21.76 3.85 -16.06
N GLU A 454 21.29 3.81 -17.31
CA GLU A 454 21.24 2.63 -18.16
C GLU A 454 22.64 2.05 -18.49
N VAL A 455 23.67 2.89 -18.54
CA VAL A 455 25.05 2.46 -18.81
C VAL A 455 25.66 1.87 -17.55
N LYS A 456 25.48 2.56 -16.40
CA LYS A 456 25.96 2.08 -15.10
C LYS A 456 25.31 0.73 -14.76
N VAL A 457 24.00 0.60 -14.91
CA VAL A 457 23.31 -0.65 -14.57
C VAL A 457 23.68 -1.79 -15.51
N ALA A 458 23.85 -1.53 -16.82
CA ALA A 458 24.31 -2.54 -17.77
C ALA A 458 25.66 -3.13 -17.38
N GLU A 459 26.57 -2.34 -16.81
CA GLU A 459 27.85 -2.85 -16.32
C GLU A 459 27.68 -3.82 -15.14
N PHE A 460 26.80 -3.50 -14.18
CA PHE A 460 26.52 -4.38 -13.04
C PHE A 460 25.83 -5.68 -13.47
N LEU A 461 24.93 -5.61 -14.45
CA LEU A 461 24.18 -6.76 -14.99
C LEU A 461 25.07 -7.78 -15.70
N LYS A 462 26.32 -7.45 -16.03
CA LYS A 462 27.28 -8.43 -16.57
C LYS A 462 27.67 -9.49 -15.55
N ASN A 463 27.62 -9.16 -14.26
CA ASN A 463 27.86 -10.11 -13.18
C ASN A 463 26.54 -10.85 -12.87
N PRO A 464 26.45 -12.18 -13.10
CA PRO A 464 25.21 -12.92 -12.84
C PRO A 464 24.72 -12.83 -11.40
N SER A 465 25.62 -12.70 -10.42
CA SER A 465 25.24 -12.56 -9.00
C SER A 465 24.33 -11.36 -8.71
N PHE A 466 24.29 -10.35 -9.60
CA PHE A 466 23.37 -9.22 -9.51
C PHE A 466 21.89 -9.66 -9.52
N PHE A 467 21.59 -10.73 -10.27
CA PHE A 467 20.23 -11.24 -10.42
C PHE A 467 19.81 -12.11 -9.23
N ALA A 468 20.76 -12.59 -8.42
CA ALA A 468 20.48 -13.45 -7.31
C ALA A 468 19.88 -12.67 -6.12
N PRO A 469 18.92 -13.26 -5.38
CA PRO A 469 18.32 -12.63 -4.21
C PRO A 469 19.27 -12.73 -2.98
N LEU A 470 20.41 -12.04 -3.05
CA LEU A 470 21.52 -12.19 -2.10
C LEU A 470 21.12 -11.96 -0.64
N THR A 471 20.27 -10.95 -0.40
CA THR A 471 19.82 -10.62 0.95
C THR A 471 18.87 -11.67 1.51
N ASP A 472 17.95 -12.14 0.67
CA ASP A 472 16.87 -13.04 1.08
C ASP A 472 17.39 -14.42 1.42
N LEU A 473 18.39 -14.89 0.65
CA LEU A 473 19.00 -16.22 0.77
C LEU A 473 20.35 -16.21 1.49
N GLY A 474 20.77 -15.08 2.06
CA GLY A 474 22.03 -14.99 2.80
C GLY A 474 23.28 -15.36 1.98
N LEU A 475 23.25 -15.20 0.67
CA LEU A 475 24.28 -15.69 -0.28
C LEU A 475 25.57 -14.86 -0.28
N LYS A 476 25.68 -13.83 0.55
CA LYS A 476 26.82 -12.90 0.55
C LYS A 476 28.18 -13.60 0.68
N SER A 477 28.25 -14.65 1.48
CA SER A 477 29.49 -15.41 1.70
C SER A 477 29.68 -16.59 0.73
N ASN A 478 28.76 -16.80 -0.20
CA ASN A 478 28.79 -17.90 -1.16
C ASN A 478 28.64 -17.35 -2.59
N GLU A 479 29.76 -16.85 -3.13
CA GLU A 479 29.82 -16.21 -4.45
C GLU A 479 29.50 -17.19 -5.58
N ASP A 480 29.96 -18.43 -5.51
CA ASP A 480 29.70 -19.44 -6.52
C ASP A 480 28.20 -19.74 -6.64
N LYS A 481 27.52 -19.95 -5.51
CA LYS A 481 26.06 -20.17 -5.50
C LYS A 481 25.29 -18.93 -5.94
N ALA A 482 25.77 -17.74 -5.59
CA ALA A 482 25.19 -16.49 -6.07
C ALA A 482 25.29 -16.35 -7.61
N ILE A 483 26.43 -16.73 -8.20
CA ILE A 483 26.63 -16.72 -9.65
C ILE A 483 25.74 -17.78 -10.31
N GLU A 484 25.67 -18.99 -9.75
CA GLU A 484 24.83 -20.09 -10.27
C GLU A 484 23.35 -19.68 -10.33
N LEU A 485 22.77 -19.29 -9.19
CA LEU A 485 21.36 -18.89 -9.10
C LEU A 485 21.08 -17.60 -9.89
N GLY A 486 22.03 -16.67 -9.88
CA GLY A 486 21.95 -15.44 -10.65
C GLY A 486 21.95 -15.69 -12.16
N THR A 487 22.71 -16.67 -12.65
CA THR A 487 22.72 -17.07 -14.06
C THR A 487 21.37 -17.63 -14.49
N LYS A 488 20.78 -18.51 -13.67
CA LYS A 488 19.43 -19.07 -13.88
C LYS A 488 18.38 -17.95 -14.00
N ILE A 489 18.43 -16.95 -13.13
CA ILE A 489 17.49 -15.81 -13.19
C ILE A 489 17.78 -14.91 -14.39
N LYS A 490 19.06 -14.64 -14.73
CA LYS A 490 19.43 -13.81 -15.88
C LYS A 490 18.80 -14.35 -17.17
N GLN A 491 18.84 -15.66 -17.39
CA GLN A 491 18.30 -16.32 -18.58
C GLN A 491 16.80 -16.10 -18.78
N LEU A 492 16.03 -15.80 -17.72
CA LEU A 492 14.60 -15.49 -17.82
C LEU A 492 14.29 -14.15 -18.51
N TYR A 493 15.27 -13.25 -18.55
CA TYR A 493 15.10 -11.89 -19.09
C TYR A 493 16.05 -11.60 -20.24
N TYR A 494 17.17 -12.30 -20.30
CA TYR A 494 18.20 -12.16 -21.31
C TYR A 494 18.35 -13.50 -22.03
N GLU A 495 17.62 -13.64 -23.14
CA GLU A 495 17.69 -14.79 -24.05
C GLU A 495 19.13 -14.98 -24.58
N GLU A 496 19.42 -16.17 -25.11
CA GLU A 496 20.74 -16.48 -25.64
C GLU A 496 21.19 -15.47 -26.71
N GLY A 497 22.38 -14.90 -26.55
CA GLY A 497 22.93 -13.87 -27.42
C GLY A 497 22.45 -12.44 -27.13
N LEU A 498 21.52 -12.24 -26.20
CA LEU A 498 21.07 -10.93 -25.74
C LEU A 498 21.81 -10.51 -24.47
N GLU A 499 22.72 -9.53 -24.58
CA GLU A 499 23.50 -9.05 -23.42
C GLU A 499 22.95 -7.75 -22.82
N PRO A 500 23.19 -7.49 -21.51
CA PRO A 500 22.89 -6.22 -20.89
C PRO A 500 23.59 -5.04 -21.57
N SER A 501 22.78 -4.08 -22.03
CA SER A 501 23.20 -2.84 -22.65
C SER A 501 22.14 -1.76 -22.44
N LYS A 502 22.42 -0.56 -22.93
CA LYS A 502 21.44 0.53 -22.99
C LYS A 502 20.20 0.14 -23.81
N GLU A 503 20.40 -0.59 -24.90
CA GLU A 503 19.35 -1.02 -25.82
C GLU A 503 18.46 -2.11 -25.19
N THR A 504 18.99 -2.88 -24.24
CA THR A 504 18.28 -3.94 -23.51
C THR A 504 17.84 -3.50 -22.09
N HIS A 505 17.60 -2.19 -21.92
CA HIS A 505 17.14 -1.66 -20.64
C HIS A 505 15.74 -2.16 -20.25
N GLU A 506 14.88 -2.50 -21.21
CA GLU A 506 13.54 -3.05 -20.89
C GLU A 506 13.64 -4.36 -20.11
N GLN A 507 14.58 -5.23 -20.47
CA GLN A 507 14.83 -6.52 -19.80
C GLN A 507 15.18 -6.30 -18.32
N TYR A 508 16.00 -5.30 -18.02
CA TYR A 508 16.30 -4.89 -16.63
C TYR A 508 15.03 -4.44 -15.90
N LEU A 509 14.18 -3.63 -16.53
CA LEU A 509 12.94 -3.17 -15.92
C LEU A 509 11.96 -4.34 -15.70
N ARG A 510 11.92 -5.34 -16.60
CA ARG A 510 11.11 -6.55 -16.42
C ARG A 510 11.63 -7.36 -15.24
N PHE A 511 12.94 -7.58 -15.15
CA PHE A 511 13.58 -8.18 -13.97
C PHE A 511 13.22 -7.44 -12.68
N CYS A 512 13.30 -6.11 -12.66
CA CYS A 512 12.90 -5.32 -11.50
C CYS A 512 11.42 -5.47 -11.12
N SER A 513 10.54 -5.74 -12.09
CA SER A 513 9.11 -5.97 -11.82
C SER A 513 8.92 -7.23 -10.98
N ASP A 514 9.63 -8.30 -11.33
CA ASP A 514 9.51 -9.58 -10.65
C ASP A 514 10.31 -9.59 -9.34
N PHE A 515 11.56 -9.14 -9.39
CA PHE A 515 12.48 -9.14 -8.26
C PHE A 515 12.02 -8.25 -7.10
N HIS A 516 11.48 -7.06 -7.39
CA HIS A 516 11.06 -6.13 -6.35
C HIS A 516 9.59 -6.27 -5.97
N PHE A 517 8.71 -6.77 -6.86
CA PHE A 517 7.26 -6.71 -6.63
C PHE A 517 6.59 -8.07 -6.82
N TRP A 518 6.51 -8.56 -8.06
CA TRP A 518 5.63 -9.67 -8.39
C TRP A 518 6.00 -10.99 -7.71
N HIS A 519 7.30 -11.31 -7.54
CA HIS A 519 7.67 -12.54 -6.83
C HIS A 519 7.22 -12.51 -5.36
N GLY A 520 7.36 -11.36 -4.68
CA GLY A 520 6.85 -11.21 -3.32
C GLY A 520 5.31 -11.26 -3.24
N LEU A 521 4.60 -10.67 -4.21
CA LEU A 521 3.14 -10.77 -4.30
C LEU A 521 2.69 -12.21 -4.56
N HIS A 522 3.37 -12.92 -5.46
CA HIS A 522 3.15 -14.34 -5.74
C HIS A 522 3.34 -15.19 -4.48
N ARG A 523 4.45 -15.00 -3.74
CA ARG A 523 4.69 -15.69 -2.45
C ARG A 523 3.59 -15.42 -1.42
N LEU A 524 3.06 -14.19 -1.35
CA LEU A 524 1.90 -13.88 -0.52
C LEU A 524 0.64 -14.63 -1.00
N VAL A 525 0.34 -14.64 -2.30
CA VAL A 525 -0.79 -15.40 -2.86
C VAL A 525 -0.67 -16.88 -2.50
N GLN A 526 0.52 -17.47 -2.68
CA GLN A 526 0.79 -18.87 -2.34
C GLN A 526 0.64 -19.15 -0.84
N SER A 527 1.16 -18.26 0.01
CA SER A 527 0.99 -18.37 1.46
C SER A 527 -0.48 -18.37 1.86
N ARG A 528 -1.28 -17.46 1.29
CA ARG A 528 -2.72 -17.42 1.56
C ARG A 528 -3.44 -18.66 1.01
N ASN A 529 -3.12 -19.12 -0.19
CA ASN A 529 -3.69 -20.34 -0.74
C ASN A 529 -3.41 -21.56 0.17
N ALA A 530 -2.22 -21.60 0.79
CA ALA A 530 -1.84 -22.70 1.66
C ALA A 530 -2.48 -22.66 3.06
N PHE A 531 -2.73 -21.47 3.63
CA PHE A 531 -3.07 -21.31 5.05
C PHE A 531 -4.36 -20.52 5.34
N ALA A 532 -4.87 -19.74 4.38
CA ALA A 532 -6.04 -18.89 4.59
C ALA A 532 -7.35 -19.62 4.28
N SER A 533 -8.38 -19.31 5.08
CA SER A 533 -9.77 -19.69 4.83
C SER A 533 -10.61 -18.55 4.27
N GLY A 534 -10.17 -17.30 4.45
CA GLY A 534 -10.79 -16.13 3.84
C GLY A 534 -10.45 -16.04 2.35
N LYS A 535 -11.34 -15.41 1.56
CA LYS A 535 -11.16 -15.30 0.11
C LYS A 535 -9.91 -14.48 -0.22
N THR A 536 -9.22 -14.88 -1.28
CA THR A 536 -8.11 -14.10 -1.84
C THR A 536 -8.44 -13.76 -3.27
N TYR A 537 -8.47 -12.48 -3.64
CA TYR A 537 -8.66 -12.04 -5.03
C TYR A 537 -7.32 -11.55 -5.57
N LEU A 538 -6.93 -12.01 -6.76
CA LEU A 538 -5.70 -11.57 -7.43
C LEU A 538 -6.06 -10.71 -8.65
N LEU A 539 -5.69 -9.44 -8.59
CA LEU A 539 -5.95 -8.43 -9.62
C LEU A 539 -4.62 -7.96 -10.25
N ARG A 540 -4.67 -7.63 -11.54
CA ARG A 540 -3.54 -7.04 -12.25
C ARG A 540 -3.98 -5.75 -12.92
N PHE A 541 -3.38 -4.63 -12.54
CA PHE A 541 -3.68 -3.32 -13.11
C PHE A 541 -2.82 -3.09 -14.35
N ASP A 542 -3.46 -3.04 -15.52
CA ASP A 542 -2.82 -2.97 -16.84
C ASP A 542 -3.45 -1.89 -17.72
N VAL A 543 -3.79 -0.77 -17.10
CA VAL A 543 -4.34 0.41 -17.78
C VAL A 543 -3.17 1.21 -18.34
N ASP A 544 -3.21 1.52 -19.63
CA ASP A 544 -2.23 2.40 -20.28
C ASP A 544 -2.95 3.64 -20.84
N ALA A 545 -3.15 4.65 -19.98
CA ALA A 545 -3.96 5.84 -20.29
C ALA A 545 -3.35 7.12 -19.69
N LYS A 546 -3.99 8.28 -19.93
CA LYS A 546 -3.41 9.62 -19.65
C LYS A 546 -3.08 9.81 -18.16
N PHE A 547 -3.78 9.12 -17.27
CA PHE A 547 -3.63 9.29 -15.81
C PHE A 547 -2.48 8.47 -15.21
N ASN A 548 -1.72 7.73 -16.03
CA ASN A 548 -0.50 7.02 -15.63
C ASN A 548 0.66 8.00 -15.35
N MET A 549 0.53 8.74 -14.26
CA MET A 549 1.41 9.87 -13.93
C MET A 549 2.77 9.43 -13.42
N PHE A 550 2.89 8.27 -12.75
CA PHE A 550 4.21 7.77 -12.36
C PHE A 550 5.00 7.30 -13.58
N LYS A 551 4.35 6.65 -14.54
CA LYS A 551 4.98 6.34 -15.83
C LYS A 551 5.53 7.59 -16.52
N ALA A 552 4.76 8.67 -16.52
CA ALA A 552 5.21 9.96 -17.06
C ALA A 552 6.37 10.57 -16.24
N LEU A 553 6.27 10.56 -14.90
CA LEU A 553 7.32 11.04 -14.00
C LEU A 553 8.65 10.28 -14.20
N LYS A 554 8.56 8.98 -14.52
CA LYS A 554 9.72 8.13 -14.82
C LYS A 554 10.17 8.19 -16.28
N LYS A 555 9.54 9.03 -17.13
CA LYS A 555 9.85 9.15 -18.56
C LYS A 555 9.78 7.80 -19.30
N ALA A 556 8.80 6.99 -18.90
CA ALA A 556 8.63 5.60 -19.31
C ALA A 556 7.47 5.43 -20.31
N GLU A 557 6.96 6.51 -20.90
CA GLU A 557 5.81 6.51 -21.81
C GLU A 557 6.03 5.68 -23.08
N LYS A 558 7.30 5.40 -23.44
CA LYS A 558 7.65 4.53 -24.56
C LYS A 558 7.30 3.06 -24.35
N PHE A 559 7.18 2.62 -23.09
CA PHE A 559 6.86 1.23 -22.74
C PHE A 559 5.36 1.05 -22.62
N LYS A 560 4.84 -0.14 -22.92
CA LYS A 560 3.42 -0.46 -22.73
C LYS A 560 3.15 -1.00 -21.33
N GLY A 561 1.97 -0.69 -20.80
CA GLY A 561 1.51 -1.14 -19.48
C GLY A 561 1.62 -0.06 -18.40
N ALA A 562 1.21 -0.41 -17.19
CA ALA A 562 1.16 0.47 -16.04
C ALA A 562 2.45 0.40 -15.21
N CYS A 563 2.98 1.57 -14.86
CA CYS A 563 4.06 1.70 -13.90
C CYS A 563 3.53 1.46 -12.48
N HIS A 564 4.43 1.13 -11.56
CA HIS A 564 4.20 1.18 -10.12
C HIS A 564 3.47 2.48 -9.73
N ALA A 565 2.44 2.36 -8.89
CA ALA A 565 1.60 3.45 -8.36
C ALA A 565 0.75 4.23 -9.39
N ASP A 566 0.68 3.85 -10.67
CA ASP A 566 -0.21 4.50 -11.65
C ASP A 566 -1.70 4.29 -11.32
N ASP A 567 -2.04 3.18 -10.66
CA ASP A 567 -3.38 2.84 -10.18
C ASP A 567 -3.95 3.86 -9.18
N LEU A 568 -3.09 4.53 -8.40
CA LEU A 568 -3.49 5.58 -7.45
C LEU A 568 -4.29 6.71 -8.10
N PHE A 569 -3.95 7.07 -9.34
CA PHE A 569 -4.58 8.17 -10.07
C PHE A 569 -5.98 7.84 -10.59
N TYR A 570 -6.39 6.58 -10.45
CA TYR A 570 -7.74 6.10 -10.75
C TYR A 570 -8.55 5.82 -9.46
N LEU A 571 -7.89 5.83 -8.30
CA LEU A 571 -8.53 5.67 -6.99
C LEU A 571 -8.74 7.02 -6.28
N PHE A 572 -7.83 7.96 -6.49
CA PHE A 572 -7.83 9.28 -5.88
C PHE A 572 -7.82 10.39 -6.94
N ALA A 573 -8.58 11.45 -6.67
CA ALA A 573 -8.36 12.70 -7.38
C ALA A 573 -7.05 13.32 -6.86
N THR A 574 -6.38 14.07 -7.72
CA THR A 574 -5.09 14.68 -7.38
C THR A 574 -5.03 16.10 -7.94
N LYS A 575 -4.14 16.94 -7.42
CA LYS A 575 -3.87 18.26 -8.02
C LYS A 575 -3.10 18.17 -9.36
N TYR A 576 -2.63 16.97 -9.72
CA TYR A 576 -1.75 16.73 -10.85
C TYR A 576 -2.48 16.28 -12.12
N ASN A 577 -3.72 15.79 -11.99
CA ASN A 577 -4.55 15.37 -13.11
C ASN A 577 -5.74 16.30 -13.29
N ASP A 578 -6.14 16.48 -14.56
CA ASP A 578 -7.38 17.15 -14.89
C ASP A 578 -8.59 16.36 -14.37
N LYS A 579 -9.72 17.04 -14.21
CA LYS A 579 -10.99 16.34 -14.03
C LYS A 579 -11.24 15.41 -15.25
N PRO A 580 -11.52 14.12 -15.04
CA PRO A 580 -11.76 13.20 -16.15
C PRO A 580 -13.06 13.57 -16.89
N ALA A 581 -13.05 13.44 -18.21
CA ALA A 581 -14.26 13.57 -19.02
C ALA A 581 -15.12 12.31 -18.86
N VAL A 582 -16.44 12.46 -18.76
CA VAL A 582 -17.38 11.38 -18.38
C VAL A 582 -17.35 10.20 -19.36
N ASP A 583 -16.98 10.44 -20.61
CA ASP A 583 -16.86 9.48 -21.71
C ASP A 583 -15.41 9.03 -21.97
N SER A 584 -14.46 9.39 -21.10
CA SER A 584 -13.06 9.01 -21.26
C SER A 584 -12.77 7.64 -20.64
N LYS A 585 -11.75 6.96 -21.18
CA LYS A 585 -11.27 5.69 -20.63
C LYS A 585 -10.80 5.81 -19.19
N GLU A 586 -10.26 6.97 -18.81
CA GLU A 586 -9.86 7.26 -17.44
C GLU A 586 -11.08 7.30 -16.50
N TYR A 587 -12.18 7.96 -16.90
CA TYR A 587 -13.41 7.98 -16.10
C TYR A 587 -13.99 6.58 -15.92
N GLU A 588 -14.07 5.79 -17.00
CA GLU A 588 -14.56 4.42 -16.91
C GLU A 588 -13.68 3.56 -15.98
N THR A 589 -12.37 3.69 -16.09
CA THR A 589 -11.41 3.00 -15.23
C THR A 589 -11.56 3.41 -13.76
N ILE A 590 -11.72 4.72 -13.48
CA ILE A 590 -12.01 5.23 -12.14
C ILE A 590 -13.25 4.55 -11.57
N MET A 591 -14.34 4.53 -12.34
CA MET A 591 -15.60 3.95 -11.89
C MET A 591 -15.48 2.43 -11.65
N ARG A 592 -14.72 1.71 -12.48
CA ARG A 592 -14.42 0.28 -12.30
C ARG A 592 -13.68 0.04 -10.98
N ILE A 593 -12.54 0.70 -10.76
CA ILE A 593 -11.68 0.46 -9.58
C ILE A 593 -12.38 0.90 -8.30
N VAL A 594 -12.99 2.08 -8.28
CA VAL A 594 -13.80 2.54 -7.14
C VAL A 594 -14.95 1.58 -6.87
N GLY A 595 -15.63 1.11 -7.91
CA GLY A 595 -16.70 0.11 -7.81
C GLY A 595 -16.21 -1.17 -7.13
N MET A 596 -15.09 -1.72 -7.60
CA MET A 596 -14.51 -2.96 -7.06
C MET A 596 -14.10 -2.81 -5.59
N PHE A 597 -13.38 -1.74 -5.25
CA PHE A 597 -12.82 -1.53 -3.92
C PHE A 597 -13.93 -1.25 -2.89
N THR A 598 -14.91 -0.42 -3.27
CA THR A 598 -16.04 -0.11 -2.38
C THR A 598 -16.99 -1.31 -2.24
N SER A 599 -17.21 -2.08 -3.32
CA SER A 599 -17.97 -3.32 -3.26
C SER A 599 -17.31 -4.33 -2.31
N PHE A 600 -15.99 -4.48 -2.39
CA PHE A 600 -15.22 -5.31 -1.48
C PHE A 600 -15.35 -4.83 -0.04
N ALA A 601 -15.27 -3.53 0.22
CA ALA A 601 -15.49 -2.97 1.55
C ALA A 601 -16.92 -3.20 2.09
N ILE A 602 -17.93 -3.21 1.23
CA ILE A 602 -19.34 -3.43 1.62
C ILE A 602 -19.59 -4.92 1.94
N LYS A 603 -19.20 -5.83 1.05
CA LYS A 603 -19.66 -7.23 1.07
C LYS A 603 -18.57 -8.30 0.99
N GLY A 604 -17.29 -7.93 0.93
CA GLY A 604 -16.18 -8.91 0.77
C GLY A 604 -16.13 -9.53 -0.62
N ASP A 605 -16.60 -8.80 -1.62
CA ASP A 605 -16.69 -9.24 -3.00
C ASP A 605 -16.47 -8.06 -3.94
N VAL A 606 -15.47 -8.18 -4.81
CA VAL A 606 -15.06 -7.14 -5.78
C VAL A 606 -16.03 -7.00 -6.95
N ASN A 607 -16.96 -7.95 -7.16
CA ASN A 607 -17.94 -7.87 -8.24
C ASN A 607 -18.91 -6.71 -8.04
N CYS A 608 -18.98 -5.82 -9.02
CA CYS A 608 -19.86 -4.66 -9.05
C CYS A 608 -20.42 -4.42 -10.46
N LYS A 609 -21.40 -3.53 -10.59
CA LYS A 609 -21.99 -3.25 -11.91
C LYS A 609 -20.98 -2.67 -12.90
N GLU A 610 -19.96 -1.98 -12.40
CA GLU A 610 -18.97 -1.30 -13.22
C GLU A 610 -18.00 -2.26 -13.93
N VAL A 611 -17.82 -3.50 -13.42
CA VAL A 611 -16.99 -4.52 -14.08
C VAL A 611 -17.73 -5.31 -15.18
N GLY A 612 -19.02 -5.01 -15.41
CA GLY A 612 -19.84 -5.67 -16.43
C GLY A 612 -20.24 -7.10 -16.07
N ASP A 613 -20.33 -7.97 -17.07
CA ASP A 613 -20.80 -9.36 -16.93
C ASP A 613 -19.71 -10.33 -16.44
N VAL A 614 -18.51 -9.83 -16.17
CA VAL A 614 -17.37 -10.65 -15.75
C VAL A 614 -17.49 -10.98 -14.26
N GLU A 615 -17.55 -12.28 -13.96
CA GLU A 615 -17.53 -12.77 -12.58
C GLU A 615 -16.08 -12.92 -12.10
N ILE A 616 -15.65 -12.00 -11.24
CA ILE A 616 -14.35 -12.01 -10.58
C ILE A 616 -14.38 -12.99 -9.41
N LYS A 617 -13.67 -14.11 -9.55
CA LYS A 617 -13.65 -15.19 -8.57
C LYS A 617 -12.44 -15.08 -7.64
N PRO A 618 -12.53 -15.60 -6.39
CA PRO A 618 -11.34 -15.80 -5.56
C PRO A 618 -10.34 -16.73 -6.27
N TYR A 619 -9.06 -16.50 -6.05
CA TYR A 619 -7.97 -17.35 -6.52
C TYR A 619 -8.16 -18.78 -5.99
N ASP A 620 -8.03 -19.74 -6.89
CA ASP A 620 -8.34 -21.15 -6.69
C ASP A 620 -7.09 -22.04 -6.54
N GLY A 621 -5.89 -21.43 -6.54
CA GLY A 621 -4.62 -22.16 -6.50
C GLY A 621 -4.10 -22.56 -7.88
N SER A 622 -4.66 -22.04 -8.98
CA SER A 622 -4.21 -22.38 -10.33
C SER A 622 -2.73 -22.07 -10.58
N TYR A 623 -2.11 -22.85 -11.47
CA TYR A 623 -0.77 -22.58 -11.99
C TYR A 623 -0.71 -22.76 -13.52
N PRO A 624 -0.25 -21.75 -14.31
CA PRO A 624 0.20 -20.43 -13.85
C PRO A 624 -0.85 -19.67 -13.04
N PRO A 625 -0.46 -18.75 -12.13
CA PRO A 625 -1.42 -18.05 -11.29
C PRO A 625 -2.43 -17.29 -12.16
N LYS A 626 -3.73 -17.56 -12.02
CA LYS A 626 -4.76 -16.80 -12.70
C LYS A 626 -5.03 -15.50 -11.96
N CYS A 627 -5.18 -14.42 -12.71
CA CYS A 627 -5.53 -13.11 -12.18
C CYS A 627 -6.58 -12.43 -13.06
N PHE A 628 -7.28 -11.46 -12.50
CA PHE A 628 -8.18 -10.59 -13.26
C PHE A 628 -7.42 -9.35 -13.71
N ASN A 629 -7.15 -9.27 -15.01
CA ASN A 629 -6.45 -8.16 -15.64
C ASN A 629 -7.42 -7.02 -15.91
N ILE A 630 -7.12 -5.84 -15.38
CA ILE A 630 -7.89 -4.61 -15.51
C ILE A 630 -7.18 -3.74 -16.55
N THR A 631 -7.75 -3.64 -17.74
CA THR A 631 -7.25 -2.75 -18.80
C THR A 631 -8.11 -1.49 -18.86
N GLU A 632 -7.73 -0.54 -19.70
CA GLU A 632 -8.56 0.64 -19.96
C GLU A 632 -9.90 0.30 -20.66
N ASN A 633 -10.02 -0.89 -21.26
CA ASN A 633 -11.22 -1.29 -22.02
C ASN A 633 -12.10 -2.33 -21.30
N GLU A 634 -11.49 -3.28 -20.60
CA GLU A 634 -12.20 -4.42 -20.00
C GLU A 634 -11.49 -4.99 -18.77
N VAL A 635 -12.21 -5.85 -18.05
CA VAL A 635 -11.65 -6.74 -17.02
C VAL A 635 -11.74 -8.17 -17.54
N LYS A 636 -10.68 -8.96 -17.46
CA LYS A 636 -10.68 -10.34 -17.95
C LYS A 636 -9.81 -11.25 -17.10
N GLU A 637 -10.26 -12.48 -16.87
CA GLU A 637 -9.43 -13.53 -16.29
C GLU A 637 -8.36 -13.97 -17.29
N ILE A 638 -7.10 -13.96 -16.87
CA ILE A 638 -5.95 -14.42 -17.64
C ILE A 638 -5.04 -15.27 -16.76
N ASP A 639 -4.22 -16.11 -17.38
CA ASP A 639 -3.01 -16.59 -16.74
C ASP A 639 -2.05 -15.40 -16.57
N HIS A 640 -1.41 -15.28 -15.39
CA HIS A 640 -0.45 -14.21 -15.14
C HIS A 640 0.66 -14.29 -16.20
N PRO A 641 0.94 -13.20 -16.95
CA PRO A 641 1.89 -13.26 -18.07
C PRO A 641 3.31 -13.74 -17.70
N ASP A 642 3.75 -13.42 -16.48
CA ASP A 642 5.05 -13.84 -15.94
C ASP A 642 4.97 -15.10 -15.04
N GLY A 643 3.83 -15.81 -15.05
CA GLY A 643 3.58 -16.93 -14.16
C GLY A 643 4.61 -18.06 -14.25
N ASP A 644 5.09 -18.37 -15.47
CA ASP A 644 6.15 -19.36 -15.71
C ASP A 644 7.49 -18.92 -15.09
N LYS A 645 7.82 -17.63 -15.12
CA LYS A 645 9.05 -17.11 -14.47
C LYS A 645 8.99 -17.26 -12.96
N PHE A 646 7.81 -17.09 -12.36
CA PHE A 646 7.64 -17.26 -10.91
C PHE A 646 8.00 -18.67 -10.45
N LEU A 647 7.91 -19.69 -11.33
CA LEU A 647 8.41 -21.02 -11.03
C LEU A 647 9.89 -20.97 -10.70
N ILE A 648 10.66 -20.37 -11.59
CA ILE A 648 12.12 -20.35 -11.51
C ILE A 648 12.56 -19.50 -10.32
N TRP A 649 11.86 -18.40 -10.08
CA TRP A 649 12.03 -17.64 -8.85
C TRP A 649 11.72 -18.47 -7.60
N ASP A 650 10.67 -19.29 -7.58
CA ASP A 650 10.37 -20.15 -6.43
C ASP A 650 11.45 -21.22 -6.23
N ILE A 651 11.95 -21.84 -7.31
CA ILE A 651 13.04 -22.84 -7.28
C ILE A 651 14.31 -22.26 -6.66
N VAL A 652 14.66 -21.02 -7.03
CA VAL A 652 15.83 -20.33 -6.45
C VAL A 652 15.73 -20.20 -4.93
N TYR A 653 14.52 -20.12 -4.36
CA TYR A 653 14.32 -20.03 -2.92
C TYR A 653 14.20 -21.39 -2.22
N GLU A 654 13.81 -22.46 -2.93
CA GLU A 654 13.69 -23.82 -2.36
C GLU A 654 15.04 -24.55 -2.27
N THR A 655 15.96 -24.33 -3.22
CA THR A 655 17.29 -24.98 -3.23
C THR A 655 18.13 -24.68 -1.97
N GLN A 656 17.87 -23.59 -1.26
CA GLN A 656 18.58 -23.26 -0.01
C GLN A 656 18.19 -24.09 1.22
N GLU A 657 16.97 -24.64 1.29
CA GLU A 657 16.55 -25.42 2.48
C GLU A 657 17.15 -26.84 2.50
N ILE A 658 17.71 -27.31 1.38
CA ILE A 658 18.12 -28.71 1.17
C ILE A 658 19.63 -28.93 1.34
N HIS A 659 20.49 -27.94 1.07
CA HIS A 659 21.96 -28.08 0.99
C HIS A 659 22.73 -28.17 2.34
N SER A 660 22.18 -28.81 3.39
CA SER A 660 22.85 -28.93 4.71
C SER A 660 23.52 -30.28 5.02
N GLY A 661 23.68 -31.18 4.05
CA GLY A 661 24.49 -32.41 4.17
C GLY A 661 24.68 -33.10 2.82
N SER A 662 25.55 -34.12 2.74
CA SER A 662 25.81 -34.86 1.50
C SER A 662 24.51 -35.43 0.92
N GLU A 663 24.11 -34.90 -0.25
CA GLU A 663 22.76 -34.95 -0.81
C GLU A 663 22.22 -36.37 -1.05
N TYR A 664 23.04 -37.27 -1.58
CA TYR A 664 22.59 -38.62 -1.93
C TYR A 664 22.20 -39.48 -0.71
N ASP A 665 23.06 -39.50 0.33
CA ASP A 665 22.82 -40.25 1.57
C ASP A 665 21.62 -39.70 2.38
N MET A 666 21.27 -38.42 2.20
CA MET A 666 20.19 -37.78 2.92
C MET A 666 18.82 -38.06 2.28
N VAL A 667 18.75 -38.04 0.94
CA VAL A 667 17.53 -38.35 0.19
C VAL A 667 17.17 -39.83 0.33
N GLU A 668 18.15 -40.74 0.18
CA GLU A 668 17.93 -42.18 0.41
C GLU A 668 17.42 -42.45 1.83
N LYS A 669 18.02 -41.79 2.83
CA LYS A 669 17.60 -41.94 4.22
C LYS A 669 16.20 -41.37 4.45
N LEU A 670 15.88 -40.21 3.90
CA LEU A 670 14.55 -39.59 4.00
C LEU A 670 13.49 -40.51 3.38
N PHE A 671 13.74 -41.04 2.18
CA PHE A 671 12.82 -41.93 1.48
C PHE A 671 12.68 -43.26 2.23
N GLY A 672 13.76 -43.78 2.82
CA GLY A 672 13.74 -44.95 3.70
C GLY A 672 12.91 -44.74 4.98
N ASP A 673 13.03 -43.57 5.60
CA ASP A 673 12.28 -43.19 6.80
C ASP A 673 10.78 -43.03 6.49
N ILE A 674 10.44 -42.35 5.38
CA ILE A 674 9.06 -42.18 4.92
C ILE A 674 8.45 -43.54 4.53
N THR A 675 9.20 -44.37 3.80
CA THR A 675 8.79 -45.73 3.44
C THR A 675 8.46 -46.54 4.70
N SER A 676 9.34 -46.53 5.70
CA SER A 676 9.12 -47.24 6.97
C SER A 676 7.88 -46.73 7.71
N LYS A 677 7.68 -45.40 7.71
CA LYS A 677 6.52 -44.75 8.32
C LYS A 677 5.21 -45.16 7.63
N CYS A 678 5.13 -45.03 6.32
CA CYS A 678 3.91 -45.33 5.56
C CYS A 678 3.57 -46.82 5.56
N LYS A 679 4.57 -47.71 5.55
CA LYS A 679 4.34 -49.15 5.75
C LYS A 679 3.65 -49.45 7.07
N GLY A 680 4.07 -48.78 8.14
CA GLY A 680 3.45 -48.90 9.45
C GLY A 680 2.03 -48.34 9.51
N ILE A 681 1.79 -47.19 8.86
CA ILE A 681 0.46 -46.54 8.82
C ILE A 681 -0.55 -47.41 8.07
N GLU A 682 -0.18 -47.91 6.89
CA GLU A 682 -1.08 -48.61 5.98
C GLU A 682 -1.05 -50.13 6.15
N ASN A 683 -0.20 -50.63 7.05
CA ASN A 683 0.04 -52.05 7.30
C ASN A 683 0.42 -52.81 5.99
N ALA A 684 1.24 -52.15 5.16
CA ALA A 684 1.74 -52.69 3.89
C ALA A 684 2.91 -53.65 4.13
N THR A 685 2.95 -54.73 3.35
CA THR A 685 4.02 -55.73 3.38
C THR A 685 5.26 -55.26 2.61
N ASP A 686 6.37 -55.99 2.74
CA ASP A 686 7.56 -55.74 1.91
C ASP A 686 7.25 -55.94 0.40
N GLU A 687 6.38 -56.90 0.07
CA GLU A 687 5.91 -57.15 -1.29
C GLU A 687 5.06 -55.99 -1.83
N ASP A 688 4.22 -55.37 -0.99
CA ASP A 688 3.39 -54.22 -1.37
C ASP A 688 4.20 -52.97 -1.71
N VAL A 689 5.42 -52.86 -1.16
CA VAL A 689 6.32 -51.71 -1.33
C VAL A 689 7.38 -51.96 -2.40
N ALA A 690 7.66 -53.21 -2.74
CA ALA A 690 8.67 -53.57 -3.73
C ALA A 690 8.44 -52.89 -5.09
N PHE A 691 7.18 -52.63 -5.45
CA PHE A 691 6.78 -51.96 -6.70
C PHE A 691 7.23 -50.49 -6.83
N MET A 692 7.68 -49.85 -5.75
CA MET A 692 8.22 -48.49 -5.81
C MET A 692 9.68 -48.41 -6.29
N PHE A 693 10.37 -49.54 -6.39
CA PHE A 693 11.83 -49.59 -6.58
C PHE A 693 12.25 -50.53 -7.73
N VAL A 694 11.33 -50.95 -8.61
CA VAL A 694 11.59 -51.95 -9.65
C VAL A 694 11.18 -51.42 -11.02
N GLU A 695 12.11 -51.46 -11.98
CA GLU A 695 12.03 -50.93 -13.35
C GLU A 695 11.05 -51.66 -14.29
N ASP A 696 10.39 -52.73 -13.85
CA ASP A 696 9.41 -53.47 -14.65
C ASP A 696 8.01 -52.99 -14.25
N ASP A 697 7.26 -52.39 -15.19
CA ASP A 697 5.79 -52.11 -15.36
C ASP A 697 4.75 -52.64 -14.33
N SER A 698 5.13 -52.80 -13.08
CA SER A 698 4.47 -53.61 -12.06
C SER A 698 3.98 -52.71 -10.93
N TRP A 699 2.69 -52.85 -10.60
CA TRP A 699 1.98 -51.95 -9.71
C TRP A 699 1.31 -52.76 -8.58
N PRO A 700 1.18 -52.21 -7.37
CA PRO A 700 0.57 -52.94 -6.26
C PRO A 700 -0.92 -53.21 -6.53
N GLU A 701 -1.31 -54.48 -6.46
CA GLU A 701 -2.71 -54.91 -6.61
C GLU A 701 -3.48 -54.88 -5.28
N THR A 702 -2.78 -54.95 -4.14
CA THR A 702 -3.40 -54.94 -2.82
C THR A 702 -3.89 -53.54 -2.44
N TYR A 703 -4.94 -53.46 -1.63
CA TYR A 703 -5.42 -52.17 -1.12
C TYR A 703 -4.35 -51.45 -0.29
N GLN A 704 -3.60 -52.22 0.52
CA GLN A 704 -2.52 -51.71 1.38
C GLN A 704 -1.38 -51.09 0.57
N GLY A 705 -0.96 -51.72 -0.53
CA GLY A 705 0.07 -51.16 -1.42
C GLY A 705 -0.38 -49.88 -2.10
N LYS A 706 -1.65 -49.79 -2.51
CA LYS A 706 -2.22 -48.55 -3.07
C LYS A 706 -2.28 -47.42 -2.05
N CYS A 707 -2.70 -47.71 -0.83
CA CYS A 707 -2.77 -46.70 0.24
C CYS A 707 -1.38 -46.27 0.70
N PHE A 708 -0.40 -47.17 0.61
CA PHE A 708 0.99 -46.83 0.85
C PHE A 708 1.49 -45.76 -0.13
N ILE A 709 1.16 -45.84 -1.43
CA ILE A 709 1.49 -44.79 -2.41
C ILE A 709 0.85 -43.45 -2.04
N ASP A 710 -0.43 -43.44 -1.65
CA ASP A 710 -1.12 -42.21 -1.20
C ASP A 710 -0.43 -41.60 0.04
N CYS A 711 -0.13 -42.41 1.05
CA CYS A 711 0.63 -41.97 2.22
C CYS A 711 2.00 -41.42 1.83
N PHE A 712 2.72 -42.12 0.96
CA PHE A 712 4.03 -41.71 0.51
C PHE A 712 3.96 -40.35 -0.18
N PHE A 713 3.04 -40.18 -1.13
CA PHE A 713 2.80 -38.91 -1.84
C PHE A 713 2.39 -37.76 -0.93
N GLU A 714 1.60 -38.00 0.13
CA GLU A 714 1.31 -36.97 1.14
C GLU A 714 2.58 -36.55 1.90
N GLU A 715 3.40 -37.52 2.30
CA GLU A 715 4.59 -37.27 3.11
C GLU A 715 5.70 -36.55 2.34
N ILE A 716 5.87 -36.85 1.04
CA ILE A 716 6.80 -36.12 0.16
C ILE A 716 6.17 -34.86 -0.46
N GLY A 717 4.89 -34.59 -0.20
CA GLY A 717 4.19 -33.37 -0.60
C GLY A 717 3.61 -33.37 -2.01
N ILE A 718 3.76 -34.46 -2.78
CA ILE A 718 3.09 -34.67 -4.07
C ILE A 718 1.58 -34.56 -3.91
N PHE A 719 1.02 -35.06 -2.80
CA PHE A 719 -0.39 -34.92 -2.45
C PHE A 719 -0.57 -33.98 -1.24
N LYS A 720 -1.71 -33.27 -1.21
CA LYS A 720 -2.19 -32.54 -0.04
C LYS A 720 -3.69 -32.76 0.14
N ASN A 721 -4.08 -33.36 1.27
CA ASN A 721 -5.44 -33.87 1.50
C ASN A 721 -5.90 -34.87 0.42
N HIS A 722 -5.04 -35.81 0.06
CA HIS A 722 -5.26 -36.90 -0.90
C HIS A 722 -5.52 -36.44 -2.33
N LYS A 723 -5.03 -35.24 -2.66
CA LYS A 723 -5.17 -34.64 -3.98
C LYS A 723 -3.81 -34.19 -4.48
N PHE A 724 -3.60 -34.35 -5.77
CA PHE A 724 -2.41 -33.88 -6.45
C PHE A 724 -2.14 -32.40 -6.09
N HIS A 725 -0.95 -32.17 -5.54
CA HIS A 725 -0.42 -30.90 -5.13
C HIS A 725 0.79 -30.60 -6.00
N LYS A 726 0.52 -29.95 -7.13
CA LYS A 726 1.49 -29.62 -8.20
C LYS A 726 2.82 -29.08 -7.68
N ARG A 727 2.79 -28.21 -6.67
CA ARG A 727 4.02 -27.64 -6.09
C ARG A 727 4.86 -28.69 -5.41
N GLY A 728 4.28 -29.53 -4.55
CA GLY A 728 5.09 -30.54 -3.89
C GLY A 728 5.61 -31.58 -4.86
N PHE A 729 4.87 -31.89 -5.94
CA PHE A 729 5.41 -32.68 -7.05
C PHE A 729 6.61 -32.04 -7.73
N LEU A 730 6.54 -30.75 -8.05
CA LEU A 730 7.68 -30.00 -8.57
C LEU A 730 8.87 -30.03 -7.59
N THR A 731 8.63 -29.74 -6.32
CA THR A 731 9.67 -29.75 -5.27
C THR A 731 10.31 -31.14 -5.17
N THR A 732 9.54 -32.22 -5.23
CA THR A 732 10.06 -33.60 -5.22
C THR A 732 10.90 -33.89 -6.46
N VAL A 733 10.40 -33.61 -7.67
CA VAL A 733 11.14 -33.86 -8.91
C VAL A 733 12.47 -33.11 -8.91
N LEU A 734 12.49 -31.87 -8.41
CA LEU A 734 13.71 -31.07 -8.29
C LEU A 734 14.67 -31.56 -7.18
N MET A 735 14.14 -32.12 -6.09
CA MET A 735 14.96 -32.78 -5.07
C MET A 735 15.67 -34.03 -5.61
N ILE A 736 15.05 -34.71 -6.57
CA ILE A 736 15.58 -35.94 -7.18
C ILE A 736 16.53 -35.61 -8.34
N ALA A 737 16.22 -34.59 -9.14
CA ALA A 737 16.98 -34.22 -10.35
C ALA A 737 18.37 -33.57 -10.11
N ASP A 738 18.86 -33.49 -8.87
CA ASP A 738 20.20 -32.98 -8.52
C ASP A 738 21.25 -34.11 -8.63
N ILE A 739 21.42 -34.67 -9.84
CA ILE A 739 22.43 -35.68 -10.15
C ILE A 739 23.43 -35.10 -11.17
N ASP A 740 24.63 -34.84 -10.65
CA ASP A 740 25.89 -34.41 -11.26
C ASP A 740 26.04 -32.95 -11.74
N ASP A 741 27.09 -32.33 -11.19
CA ASP A 741 27.63 -30.97 -11.35
C ASP A 741 27.93 -30.50 -12.80
N ASP A 742 27.53 -31.23 -13.86
CA ASP A 742 28.01 -30.95 -15.23
C ASP A 742 26.95 -30.86 -16.33
N GLU A 743 25.67 -31.17 -16.12
CA GLU A 743 24.66 -31.03 -17.19
C GLU A 743 23.39 -30.31 -16.71
N SER A 744 23.21 -29.11 -17.25
CA SER A 744 22.02 -28.28 -17.06
C SER A 744 20.79 -29.02 -17.57
N VAL A 745 19.95 -29.50 -16.65
CA VAL A 745 18.56 -29.83 -16.99
C VAL A 745 17.95 -28.62 -17.71
N GLU A 746 17.50 -28.80 -18.96
CA GLU A 746 16.75 -27.77 -19.68
C GLU A 746 15.44 -27.54 -18.93
N ILE A 747 15.45 -26.58 -18.01
CA ILE A 747 14.33 -26.15 -17.17
C ILE A 747 13.02 -25.98 -17.96
N GLU A 748 13.12 -25.63 -19.24
CA GLU A 748 11.99 -25.53 -20.17
C GLU A 748 11.30 -26.89 -20.43
N LYS A 749 12.08 -27.96 -20.66
CA LYS A 749 11.56 -29.34 -20.80
C LYS A 749 10.90 -29.83 -19.51
N LEU A 750 11.51 -29.54 -18.36
CA LEU A 750 10.94 -29.86 -17.05
C LEU A 750 9.62 -29.11 -16.83
N GLY A 751 9.57 -27.83 -17.22
CA GLY A 751 8.36 -27.01 -17.17
C GLY A 751 7.23 -27.55 -18.05
N ASP A 752 7.54 -27.97 -19.27
CA ASP A 752 6.58 -28.56 -20.21
C ASP A 752 6.07 -29.94 -19.74
N MET A 753 6.96 -30.78 -19.24
CA MET A 753 6.61 -32.06 -18.62
C MET A 753 5.62 -31.88 -17.47
N ILE A 754 5.89 -30.92 -16.59
CA ILE A 754 5.01 -30.62 -15.45
C ILE A 754 3.68 -30.04 -15.91
N LYS A 755 3.66 -29.25 -16.99
CA LYS A 755 2.41 -28.78 -17.62
C LYS A 755 1.58 -29.97 -18.12
N THR A 756 2.20 -30.96 -18.77
CA THR A 756 1.52 -32.19 -19.21
C THR A 756 1.00 -32.99 -18.01
N ILE A 757 1.84 -33.34 -17.03
CA ILE A 757 1.43 -34.12 -15.85
C ILE A 757 0.28 -33.44 -15.12
N ASN A 758 0.35 -32.13 -14.92
CA ASN A 758 -0.73 -31.39 -14.27
C ASN A 758 -2.03 -31.40 -15.09
N LYS A 759 -1.94 -31.35 -16.42
CA LYS A 759 -3.10 -31.35 -17.32
C LYS A 759 -3.75 -32.73 -17.41
N GLU A 760 -2.94 -33.78 -17.47
CA GLU A 760 -3.38 -35.14 -17.79
C GLU A 760 -3.58 -35.99 -16.54
N CYS A 761 -2.64 -35.91 -15.59
CA CYS A 761 -2.68 -36.67 -14.35
C CYS A 761 -3.34 -35.92 -13.21
N GLY A 762 -3.19 -34.59 -13.15
CA GLY A 762 -3.79 -33.75 -12.09
C GLY A 762 -5.32 -33.75 -12.06
N ALA A 763 -5.97 -34.28 -13.10
CA ALA A 763 -7.42 -34.46 -13.18
C ALA A 763 -7.91 -35.85 -12.70
N THR A 764 -7.01 -36.75 -12.27
CA THR A 764 -7.40 -38.01 -11.65
C THR A 764 -8.28 -37.72 -10.44
N THR A 765 -9.49 -38.28 -10.49
CA THR A 765 -10.53 -38.05 -9.48
C THR A 765 -11.18 -39.39 -9.15
N HIS A 766 -10.45 -40.22 -8.43
CA HIS A 766 -11.03 -41.40 -7.82
C HIS A 766 -11.59 -41.06 -6.43
N ALA A 767 -12.77 -41.61 -6.10
CA ALA A 767 -13.42 -41.33 -4.81
C ALA A 767 -12.68 -41.97 -3.62
N ASP A 768 -11.93 -43.04 -3.88
CA ASP A 768 -11.01 -43.67 -2.94
C ASP A 768 -9.60 -43.10 -3.13
N ARG A 769 -8.98 -42.62 -2.04
CA ARG A 769 -7.66 -41.98 -2.05
C ARG A 769 -6.54 -42.88 -2.58
N CYS A 770 -6.61 -44.18 -2.28
CA CYS A 770 -5.56 -45.13 -2.57
C CYS A 770 -5.55 -45.48 -4.06
N GLU A 771 -6.74 -45.68 -4.64
CA GLU A 771 -6.89 -45.80 -6.10
C GLU A 771 -6.51 -44.49 -6.82
N ASN A 772 -6.85 -43.33 -6.24
CA ASN A 772 -6.49 -42.04 -6.82
C ASN A 772 -4.97 -41.85 -6.93
N ALA A 773 -4.24 -42.21 -5.88
CA ALA A 773 -2.79 -42.14 -5.85
C ALA A 773 -2.16 -43.10 -6.87
N LEU A 774 -2.68 -44.32 -7.00
CA LEU A 774 -2.21 -45.28 -7.97
C LEU A 774 -2.46 -44.82 -9.42
N ASP A 775 -3.67 -44.32 -9.72
CA ASP A 775 -4.02 -43.83 -11.05
C ASP A 775 -3.15 -42.61 -11.42
N PHE A 776 -2.88 -41.73 -10.46
CA PHE A 776 -1.95 -40.62 -10.65
C PHE A 776 -0.53 -41.12 -10.97
N ALA A 777 0.01 -42.05 -10.18
CA ALA A 777 1.35 -42.59 -10.38
C ALA A 777 1.51 -43.26 -11.76
N LYS A 778 0.52 -44.06 -12.17
CA LYS A 778 0.48 -44.70 -13.50
C LYS A 778 0.44 -43.68 -14.64
N CYS A 779 -0.32 -42.60 -14.46
CA CYS A 779 -0.40 -41.54 -15.44
C CYS A 779 0.96 -40.83 -15.59
N CYS A 780 1.64 -40.52 -14.48
CA CYS A 780 2.97 -39.93 -14.52
C CYS A 780 3.96 -40.85 -15.24
N TYR A 781 4.01 -42.13 -14.85
CA TYR A 781 4.86 -43.13 -15.49
C TYR A 781 4.62 -43.22 -17.02
N HIS A 782 3.36 -43.21 -17.45
CA HIS A 782 3.01 -43.21 -18.87
C HIS A 782 3.55 -41.97 -19.63
N ILE A 783 3.46 -40.79 -19.02
CA ILE A 783 3.99 -39.55 -19.61
C ILE A 783 5.51 -39.63 -19.70
N PHE A 784 6.18 -40.13 -18.66
CA PHE A 784 7.63 -40.29 -18.64
C PHE A 784 8.13 -41.27 -19.72
N GLU A 785 7.45 -42.41 -19.91
CA GLU A 785 7.82 -43.41 -20.90
C GLU A 785 7.57 -42.99 -22.36
N HIS A 786 6.49 -42.24 -22.62
CA HIS A 786 6.04 -42.01 -24.00
C HIS A 786 6.27 -40.60 -24.55
N GLU A 787 6.23 -39.56 -23.71
CA GLU A 787 6.39 -38.18 -24.17
C GLU A 787 7.84 -37.68 -24.12
N PHE A 788 8.65 -38.22 -23.20
CA PHE A 788 10.02 -37.79 -22.97
C PHE A 788 11.06 -38.85 -23.34
N ASN A 789 10.77 -39.69 -24.33
CA ASN A 789 11.62 -40.81 -24.76
C ASN A 789 12.88 -40.36 -25.53
N ASP A 790 13.72 -39.52 -24.91
CA ASP A 790 15.02 -39.06 -25.40
C ASP A 790 16.13 -39.84 -24.66
N ASP A 791 17.16 -40.33 -25.37
CA ASP A 791 18.30 -41.11 -24.84
C ASP A 791 19.29 -40.20 -24.05
N SER A 792 18.76 -39.28 -23.24
CA SER A 792 19.55 -38.31 -22.49
C SER A 792 19.57 -38.73 -21.01
N ASN A 793 20.76 -38.73 -20.40
CA ASN A 793 20.95 -39.18 -18.99
C ASN A 793 20.04 -38.39 -18.02
N GLU A 794 19.60 -37.19 -18.42
CA GLU A 794 18.75 -36.31 -17.60
C GLU A 794 17.28 -36.76 -17.52
N VAL A 795 16.75 -37.45 -18.54
CA VAL A 795 15.40 -38.01 -18.53
C VAL A 795 15.36 -39.27 -17.67
N ASP A 796 16.41 -40.08 -17.73
CA ASP A 796 16.50 -41.34 -16.98
C ASP A 796 16.54 -41.11 -15.46
N ALA A 797 17.21 -40.06 -15.00
CA ALA A 797 17.24 -39.68 -13.57
C ALA A 797 15.90 -39.13 -13.04
N VAL A 798 15.03 -38.60 -13.90
CA VAL A 798 13.68 -38.14 -13.54
C VAL A 798 12.65 -39.28 -13.66
N LYS A 799 12.95 -40.30 -14.48
CA LYS A 799 12.19 -41.55 -14.58
C LYS A 799 12.40 -42.46 -13.38
N GLU A 800 13.63 -42.56 -12.88
CA GLU A 800 14.02 -43.30 -11.66
C GLU A 800 13.45 -42.64 -10.39
#